data_AF-A0A938SR39-F1
#
_entry.id   AF-A0A938SR39-F1
#
_cell.length_a   1.000
_cell.length_b   1.000
_cell.length_c   1.000
_cell.angle_alpha   90.00
_cell.angle_beta   90.00
_cell.angle_gamma   90.00
#
_symmetry.space_group_name_H-M   'P 1'
#
loop_
_entity.id
_entity.type
_entity.pdbx_description
1 polymer ?
#
loop_
_entity_poly.entity_id
_entity_poly.type
_entity_poly.pdbx_seq_one_letter_code
_entity_poly.pdbx_strand_id
1 'polypeptide(L)'
;MRLFLVTRRLAVRWVAGCACSCALLANGVLAAELPTLRFDLGGPVGPVADGFQAVSAHDAYSAQRGCGWLSTDQADFLVRQPVEDPQWKEPGDQTIPPGLIVFQEYNAVTADGAISPSQLVFRADVPNGTYRVRLTLGHLERPLGSLRIFLNDQLVASDFDVKHFARRGAADHQYGYARTLRRTIQVSEGHVEVHLGGDEIDFLKRLAAEGEKPPLASYLTGQGPHGDPPARVRNDPKLWGVAEAGRRGYAGGQLRIQEDIGGPFRGAALNAVEIYPWVAPPLEWSDGALTANLDDASLERGAALFNQQKFVEAEAAFNEVADPYARALGWLWLAGRPQYEEEERLVPQTLALLEHLAPERRDDLMFSETLELARRLNRAIGRFVHRSEQQRGYNECLMISGEVASMQPEDPTYYKGLVYAGRGFYMVIPHRWTMAAGCGRQCFERLERDGFGDNRFVQWFLHGRWQGLHPDWTVPDYSATSAGAPDWAAAVYEAFNRELDLAEWWIRQRQQPDGSLGGGWGDDVEMLRGLGAFAAVCPDASDILMEGVRKLADGAWASGLIDTEAGYFYFAGDTEHTGEWTGDTLPPMIAMDYGNPRYIERALKTARLMRDLWMDRNDQGDFLMRSNFLGAVGVGGPATWSDSRINYRPALPARKVLWYNNLPTLRDLFVAWADAWHAAAMSTARGKPAGIIPQEIGFEGSVVGGTDSPSWFRAAHGPGTVNYDYQGAGGYHDYIVDLLLLAWEATGDAKYLEPLRLEAEFV
;
A
#
# COMPACT_ATOMS: atom_id res chain seq x y z
N MET A 1 -40.73 -55.85 -37.51
CA MET A 1 -41.96 -56.40 -38.11
C MET A 1 -42.75 -55.22 -38.70
N ARG A 2 -42.90 -55.10 -40.04
CA ARG A 2 -43.58 -53.99 -40.78
C ARG A 2 -43.07 -52.56 -40.44
N LEU A 3 -42.32 -51.81 -41.24
CA LEU A 3 -41.89 -51.88 -42.66
C LEU A 3 -43.01 -51.64 -43.70
N PHE A 4 -43.06 -50.42 -44.27
CA PHE A 4 -43.43 -50.00 -45.65
C PHE A 4 -43.09 -48.47 -45.73
N LEU A 5 -42.08 -47.95 -46.44
CA LEU A 5 -41.75 -47.90 -47.88
C LEU A 5 -42.38 -46.71 -48.66
N VAL A 6 -41.48 -45.84 -49.20
CA VAL A 6 -41.42 -45.36 -50.63
C VAL A 6 -42.38 -44.24 -51.09
N THR A 7 -42.04 -43.21 -51.89
CA THR A 7 -40.83 -42.35 -52.21
C THR A 7 -41.38 -41.04 -52.89
N ARG A 8 -40.85 -40.25 -53.88
CA ARG A 8 -39.68 -40.28 -54.82
C ARG A 8 -39.52 -38.91 -55.56
N ARG A 9 -38.27 -38.43 -55.76
CA ARG A 9 -37.81 -37.48 -56.83
C ARG A 9 -38.39 -36.04 -56.86
N LEU A 10 -37.88 -35.07 -57.64
CA LEU A 10 -36.51 -34.55 -57.92
C LEU A 10 -36.61 -33.37 -58.93
N ALA A 11 -35.60 -32.47 -58.94
CA ALA A 11 -35.18 -31.58 -60.04
C ALA A 11 -36.03 -30.34 -60.44
N VAL A 12 -35.56 -29.16 -60.00
CA VAL A 12 -34.95 -28.08 -60.84
C VAL A 12 -35.64 -27.69 -62.17
N ARG A 13 -36.13 -26.43 -62.28
CA ARG A 13 -35.45 -25.33 -63.04
C ARG A 13 -36.09 -23.94 -62.83
N TRP A 14 -35.32 -22.88 -63.11
CA TRP A 14 -35.73 -21.47 -63.17
C TRP A 14 -36.34 -21.08 -64.53
N VAL A 15 -37.31 -20.14 -64.54
CA VAL A 15 -37.44 -18.99 -65.49
C VAL A 15 -38.14 -17.84 -64.74
N ALA A 16 -37.84 -16.57 -65.07
CA ALA A 16 -38.39 -15.38 -64.42
C ALA A 16 -39.60 -14.76 -65.17
N GLY A 17 -40.35 -13.88 -64.50
CA GLY A 17 -41.41 -13.06 -65.11
C GLY A 17 -41.86 -11.91 -64.19
N CYS A 18 -41.74 -10.67 -64.66
CA CYS A 18 -42.01 -9.47 -63.86
C CYS A 18 -43.45 -8.97 -63.99
N ALA A 19 -44.07 -8.56 -62.87
CA ALA A 19 -45.09 -7.50 -62.86
C ALA A 19 -45.24 -6.94 -61.43
N CYS A 20 -45.06 -5.62 -61.26
CA CYS A 20 -45.41 -4.95 -60.00
C CYS A 20 -46.86 -4.49 -60.03
N SER A 21 -47.54 -4.53 -58.88
CA SER A 21 -48.73 -3.74 -58.60
C SER A 21 -48.80 -3.50 -57.09
N CYS A 22 -48.85 -2.25 -56.68
CA CYS A 22 -48.70 -1.83 -55.28
C CYS A 22 -50.06 -1.63 -54.58
N ALA A 23 -49.99 -1.21 -53.31
CA ALA A 23 -51.09 -0.85 -52.40
C ALA A 23 -51.74 -2.05 -51.67
N LEU A 24 -52.06 -1.97 -50.36
CA LEU A 24 -51.87 -0.87 -49.40
C LEU A 24 -51.93 -1.40 -47.95
N LEU A 25 -51.37 -0.64 -46.99
CA LEU A 25 -51.41 -0.84 -45.52
C LEU A 25 -50.61 -2.06 -44.99
N ALA A 26 -49.83 -1.97 -43.93
CA ALA A 26 -49.73 -0.94 -42.89
C ALA A 26 -48.28 -0.61 -42.49
N ASN A 27 -48.03 0.62 -42.03
CA ASN A 27 -46.75 1.03 -41.44
C ASN A 27 -46.61 0.50 -40.01
N GLY A 28 -46.36 -0.81 -39.88
CA GLY A 28 -45.75 -1.36 -38.68
C GLY A 28 -44.26 -1.01 -38.66
N VAL A 29 -43.91 0.14 -38.09
CA VAL A 29 -42.52 0.38 -37.67
C VAL A 29 -42.28 -0.56 -36.49
N LEU A 30 -41.69 -1.73 -36.78
CA LEU A 30 -41.04 -2.53 -35.75
C LEU A 30 -40.00 -1.63 -35.09
N ALA A 31 -40.08 -1.47 -33.77
CA ALA A 31 -39.02 -0.80 -33.03
C ALA A 31 -37.73 -1.57 -33.29
N ALA A 32 -36.70 -0.89 -33.82
CA ALA A 32 -35.42 -1.52 -34.07
C ALA A 32 -34.82 -1.94 -32.73
N GLU A 33 -34.48 -3.23 -32.62
CA GLU A 33 -33.80 -3.78 -31.46
C GLU A 33 -32.45 -3.05 -31.31
N LEU A 34 -32.21 -2.45 -30.15
CA LEU A 34 -31.02 -1.62 -29.93
C LEU A 34 -29.78 -2.53 -29.89
N PRO A 35 -28.75 -2.27 -30.69
CA PRO A 35 -27.58 -3.15 -30.78
C PRO A 35 -26.70 -3.08 -29.53
N THR A 36 -26.09 -4.21 -29.19
CA THR A 36 -24.87 -4.27 -28.39
C THR A 36 -23.67 -4.27 -29.33
N LEU A 37 -22.80 -3.27 -29.20
CA LEU A 37 -21.53 -3.16 -29.89
C LEU A 37 -20.39 -3.21 -28.87
N ARG A 38 -19.33 -3.97 -29.18
CA ARG A 38 -18.11 -4.03 -28.38
C ARG A 38 -16.92 -3.85 -29.33
N PHE A 39 -16.10 -2.84 -29.07
CA PHE A 39 -14.93 -2.51 -29.88
C PHE A 39 -13.67 -2.71 -29.06
N ASP A 40 -12.78 -3.54 -29.59
CA ASP A 40 -11.43 -3.77 -29.09
C ASP A 40 -10.51 -2.91 -29.96
N LEU A 41 -9.75 -2.00 -29.34
CA LEU A 41 -9.00 -0.97 -30.06
C LEU A 41 -7.54 -1.36 -30.31
N GLY A 42 -7.24 -2.65 -30.21
CA GLY A 42 -5.94 -3.26 -30.48
C GLY A 42 -5.50 -3.19 -31.94
N GLY A 43 -4.17 -3.23 -32.12
CA GLY A 43 -3.53 -3.36 -33.43
C GLY A 43 -3.53 -4.81 -33.94
N PRO A 44 -3.29 -5.07 -35.24
CA PRO A 44 -3.43 -6.40 -35.88
C PRO A 44 -2.39 -7.46 -35.46
N VAL A 45 -1.66 -7.23 -34.36
CA VAL A 45 -0.64 -8.12 -33.76
C VAL A 45 -0.99 -8.51 -32.32
N GLY A 46 -1.92 -7.81 -31.68
CA GLY A 46 -2.41 -8.12 -30.34
C GLY A 46 -3.49 -9.21 -30.31
N PRO A 47 -4.04 -9.51 -29.12
CA PRO A 47 -5.27 -10.29 -28.99
C PRO A 47 -6.47 -9.55 -29.60
N VAL A 48 -7.62 -10.23 -29.62
CA VAL A 48 -8.94 -9.59 -29.73
C VAL A 48 -9.84 -10.29 -28.72
N ALA A 49 -10.53 -9.55 -27.85
CA ALA A 49 -11.37 -10.12 -26.82
C ALA A 49 -12.62 -10.83 -27.39
N ASP A 50 -13.05 -11.92 -26.73
CA ASP A 50 -14.18 -12.73 -27.19
C ASP A 50 -15.48 -11.91 -27.29
N GLY A 51 -16.03 -11.82 -28.50
CA GLY A 51 -17.23 -11.05 -28.80
C GLY A 51 -17.00 -9.55 -29.09
N PHE A 52 -15.75 -9.11 -29.25
CA PHE A 52 -15.41 -7.75 -29.65
C PHE A 52 -15.05 -7.65 -31.15
N GLN A 53 -15.26 -6.47 -31.73
CA GLN A 53 -14.82 -6.09 -33.07
C GLN A 53 -13.50 -5.30 -32.98
N ALA A 54 -12.46 -5.78 -33.64
CA ALA A 54 -11.17 -5.08 -33.72
C ALA A 54 -11.25 -3.74 -34.49
N VAL A 55 -10.59 -2.70 -33.96
CA VAL A 55 -10.42 -1.38 -34.57
C VAL A 55 -9.04 -0.82 -34.25
N SER A 56 -8.08 -1.01 -35.15
CA SER A 56 -6.73 -0.46 -35.01
C SER A 56 -6.74 1.07 -35.02
N ALA A 57 -5.69 1.69 -34.48
CA ALA A 57 -5.45 3.14 -34.48
C ALA A 57 -5.51 3.77 -35.90
N HIS A 58 -5.29 2.97 -36.94
CA HIS A 58 -5.32 3.41 -38.35
C HIS A 58 -6.70 3.30 -39.01
N ASP A 59 -7.69 2.72 -38.33
CA ASP A 59 -9.05 2.54 -38.84
C ASP A 59 -9.88 3.83 -38.72
N ALA A 60 -9.63 4.78 -39.61
CA ALA A 60 -10.42 6.01 -39.73
C ALA A 60 -11.92 5.72 -39.94
N TYR A 61 -12.76 6.53 -39.31
CA TYR A 61 -14.21 6.42 -39.37
C TYR A 61 -14.73 6.46 -40.82
N SER A 62 -15.67 5.57 -41.11
CA SER A 62 -16.47 5.66 -42.34
C SER A 62 -17.88 5.12 -42.11
N ALA A 63 -18.87 5.77 -42.73
CA ALA A 63 -20.27 5.35 -42.68
C ALA A 63 -20.54 3.97 -43.33
N GLN A 64 -19.55 3.37 -44.01
CA GLN A 64 -19.62 1.97 -44.47
C GLN A 64 -19.21 0.97 -43.38
N ARG A 65 -18.28 1.33 -42.49
CA ARG A 65 -17.89 0.52 -41.33
C ARG A 65 -18.84 0.73 -40.14
N GLY A 66 -19.43 1.92 -40.03
CA GLY A 66 -20.24 2.33 -38.89
C GLY A 66 -19.43 2.62 -37.61
N CYS A 67 -18.09 2.55 -37.67
CA CYS A 67 -17.21 2.92 -36.56
C CYS A 67 -15.83 3.40 -37.06
N GLY A 68 -15.02 3.95 -36.16
CA GLY A 68 -13.60 4.25 -36.39
C GLY A 68 -13.16 5.58 -35.78
N TRP A 69 -11.92 5.97 -36.06
CA TRP A 69 -11.30 7.18 -35.53
C TRP A 69 -11.64 8.45 -36.32
N LEU A 70 -11.91 9.54 -35.61
CA LEU A 70 -11.97 10.90 -36.15
C LEU A 70 -10.67 11.67 -35.86
N SER A 71 -9.94 11.31 -34.79
CA SER A 71 -8.56 11.73 -34.58
C SER A 71 -7.60 11.03 -35.56
N THR A 72 -6.40 11.59 -35.74
CA THR A 72 -5.44 11.13 -36.78
C THR A 72 -3.99 10.98 -36.30
N ASP A 73 -3.69 11.22 -35.02
CA ASP A 73 -2.33 11.18 -34.45
C ASP A 73 -2.11 10.00 -33.49
N GLN A 74 -3.11 9.12 -33.33
CA GLN A 74 -3.01 7.89 -32.56
C GLN A 74 -2.17 6.80 -33.24
N ALA A 75 -1.62 5.90 -32.41
CA ALA A 75 -0.93 4.68 -32.82
C ALA A 75 -1.37 3.49 -31.96
N ASP A 76 -1.24 2.27 -32.51
CA ASP A 76 -1.43 1.03 -31.76
C ASP A 76 -0.31 0.88 -30.70
N PHE A 77 -0.64 0.37 -29.52
CA PHE A 77 0.34 -0.14 -28.56
C PHE A 77 0.02 -1.60 -28.19
N LEU A 78 1.03 -2.37 -27.78
CA LEU A 78 0.87 -3.73 -27.26
C LEU A 78 1.83 -3.93 -26.08
N VAL A 79 1.27 -3.99 -24.89
CA VAL A 79 1.95 -4.45 -23.67
C VAL A 79 2.13 -5.97 -23.79
N ARG A 80 3.25 -6.49 -23.29
CA ARG A 80 3.45 -7.94 -23.18
C ARG A 80 3.12 -8.40 -21.77
N GLN A 81 2.44 -9.55 -21.65
CA GLN A 81 2.32 -10.20 -20.35
C GLN A 81 3.74 -10.49 -19.82
N PRO A 82 4.09 -10.02 -18.60
CA PRO A 82 5.35 -10.40 -17.98
C PRO A 82 5.31 -11.90 -17.64
N VAL A 83 6.48 -12.53 -17.60
CA VAL A 83 6.61 -13.87 -17.01
C VAL A 83 6.23 -13.78 -15.54
N GLU A 84 5.40 -14.70 -15.06
CA GLU A 84 5.02 -14.76 -13.65
C GLU A 84 6.25 -15.02 -12.78
N ASP A 85 6.58 -14.09 -11.90
CA ASP A 85 7.69 -14.24 -10.96
C ASP A 85 7.19 -14.87 -9.64
N PRO A 86 7.74 -16.02 -9.21
CA PRO A 86 7.45 -16.58 -7.89
C PRO A 86 7.64 -15.58 -6.73
N GLN A 87 8.58 -14.62 -6.86
CA GLN A 87 8.85 -13.61 -5.83
C GLN A 87 7.65 -12.70 -5.52
N TRP A 88 6.64 -12.62 -6.41
CA TRP A 88 5.41 -11.87 -6.15
C TRP A 88 4.49 -12.50 -5.09
N LYS A 89 4.78 -13.73 -4.67
CA LYS A 89 4.05 -14.48 -3.64
C LYS A 89 4.81 -14.55 -2.30
N GLU A 90 6.08 -14.18 -2.30
CA GLU A 90 6.93 -14.06 -1.11
C GLU A 90 6.56 -12.81 -0.28
N PRO A 91 7.05 -12.65 0.97
CA PRO A 91 6.77 -11.49 1.80
C PRO A 91 7.03 -10.14 1.10
N GLY A 92 6.17 -9.16 1.35
CA GLY A 92 6.03 -7.99 0.49
C GLY A 92 7.07 -6.88 0.72
N ASP A 93 7.83 -6.53 -0.32
CA ASP A 93 8.68 -5.33 -0.33
C ASP A 93 7.88 -4.03 -0.13
N GLN A 94 8.60 -2.95 0.23
CA GLN A 94 8.12 -1.57 0.36
C GLN A 94 7.70 -0.93 -1.00
N THR A 95 8.01 -1.61 -2.11
CA THR A 95 7.67 -1.27 -3.50
C THR A 95 6.97 -2.45 -4.17
N ILE A 96 5.89 -2.19 -4.91
CA ILE A 96 5.28 -3.22 -5.76
C ILE A 96 6.19 -3.42 -6.99
N PRO A 97 6.49 -4.66 -7.41
CA PRO A 97 7.17 -4.89 -8.70
C PRO A 97 6.29 -4.44 -9.88
N PRO A 98 6.79 -3.69 -10.88
CA PRO A 98 5.98 -3.23 -12.00
C PRO A 98 5.25 -4.37 -12.73
N GLY A 99 5.94 -5.49 -12.92
CA GLY A 99 5.39 -6.70 -13.54
C GLY A 99 4.20 -7.30 -12.78
N LEU A 100 4.11 -7.10 -11.46
CA LEU A 100 2.99 -7.59 -10.66
C LEU A 100 1.70 -6.80 -10.93
N ILE A 101 1.80 -5.48 -11.15
CA ILE A 101 0.65 -4.66 -11.59
C ILE A 101 0.18 -5.12 -12.97
N VAL A 102 1.13 -5.21 -13.92
CA VAL A 102 0.81 -5.62 -15.29
C VAL A 102 0.16 -7.01 -15.28
N PHE A 103 0.76 -8.00 -14.61
CA PHE A 103 0.24 -9.37 -14.55
C PHE A 103 -1.19 -9.47 -13.99
N GLN A 104 -1.54 -8.67 -12.97
CA GLN A 104 -2.86 -8.74 -12.33
C GLN A 104 -3.97 -8.10 -13.16
N GLU A 105 -3.70 -7.05 -13.93
CA GLU A 105 -4.70 -6.46 -14.84
C GLU A 105 -4.63 -6.99 -16.27
N TYR A 106 -3.58 -7.72 -16.67
CA TYR A 106 -3.40 -8.21 -18.04
C TYR A 106 -4.47 -9.23 -18.44
N ASN A 107 -5.23 -8.89 -19.48
CA ASN A 107 -6.20 -9.75 -20.13
C ASN A 107 -6.35 -9.33 -21.60
N ALA A 108 -7.18 -10.02 -22.38
CA ALA A 108 -7.35 -9.76 -23.81
C ALA A 108 -7.81 -8.33 -24.15
N VAL A 109 -8.46 -7.61 -23.22
CA VAL A 109 -8.87 -6.21 -23.42
C VAL A 109 -7.78 -5.22 -23.00
N THR A 110 -6.91 -5.55 -22.04
CA THR A 110 -5.93 -4.59 -21.47
C THR A 110 -4.51 -4.75 -21.98
N ALA A 111 -4.26 -5.77 -22.81
CA ALA A 111 -2.97 -6.00 -23.44
C ALA A 111 -2.58 -4.86 -24.40
N ASP A 112 -3.54 -4.33 -25.14
CA ASP A 112 -3.34 -3.37 -26.21
C ASP A 112 -4.45 -2.30 -26.28
N GLY A 113 -4.41 -1.48 -27.33
CA GLY A 113 -5.30 -0.36 -27.55
C GLY A 113 -4.66 0.69 -28.45
N ALA A 114 -5.35 1.83 -28.58
CA ALA A 114 -4.81 3.02 -29.24
C ALA A 114 -4.34 4.06 -28.23
N ILE A 115 -3.23 4.74 -28.53
CA ILE A 115 -2.66 5.83 -27.73
C ILE A 115 -2.37 7.05 -28.61
N SER A 116 -2.72 8.25 -28.15
CA SER A 116 -2.36 9.53 -28.78
C SER A 116 -1.68 10.46 -27.76
N PRO A 117 -0.67 11.26 -28.16
CA PRO A 117 -0.07 12.28 -27.31
C PRO A 117 -0.97 13.53 -27.13
N SER A 118 -2.01 13.72 -27.94
CA SER A 118 -2.87 14.92 -27.89
C SER A 118 -4.32 14.63 -27.50
N GLN A 119 -5.01 13.75 -28.22
CA GLN A 119 -6.41 13.41 -28.01
C GLN A 119 -6.79 12.11 -28.74
N LEU A 120 -7.81 11.41 -28.24
CA LEU A 120 -8.44 10.30 -28.95
C LEU A 120 -9.91 10.64 -29.20
N VAL A 121 -10.36 10.55 -30.46
CA VAL A 121 -11.77 10.73 -30.83
C VAL A 121 -12.23 9.51 -31.64
N PHE A 122 -13.04 8.66 -31.01
CA PHE A 122 -13.60 7.45 -31.60
C PHE A 122 -15.11 7.60 -31.79
N ARG A 123 -15.64 7.15 -32.94
CA ARG A 123 -17.07 7.19 -33.26
C ARG A 123 -17.61 5.80 -33.56
N ALA A 124 -18.83 5.52 -33.11
CA ALA A 124 -19.65 4.40 -33.54
C ALA A 124 -21.09 4.85 -33.82
N ASP A 125 -21.64 4.51 -34.99
CA ASP A 125 -23.00 4.81 -35.39
C ASP A 125 -23.97 3.80 -34.75
N VAL A 126 -25.04 4.28 -34.09
CA VAL A 126 -26.06 3.45 -33.40
C VAL A 126 -27.46 4.06 -33.56
N PRO A 127 -28.55 3.28 -33.54
CA PRO A 127 -29.91 3.82 -33.47
C PRO A 127 -30.12 4.76 -32.27
N ASN A 128 -31.00 5.75 -32.41
CA ASN A 128 -31.41 6.60 -31.28
C ASN A 128 -32.06 5.76 -30.17
N GLY A 129 -31.60 5.93 -28.94
CA GLY A 129 -31.98 5.12 -27.79
C GLY A 129 -31.19 5.47 -26.54
N THR A 130 -31.48 4.81 -25.42
CA THR A 130 -30.74 4.97 -24.17
C THR A 130 -29.70 3.86 -24.06
N TYR A 131 -28.43 4.22 -23.91
CA TYR A 131 -27.31 3.29 -23.91
C TYR A 131 -26.50 3.38 -22.64
N ARG A 132 -26.00 2.23 -22.18
CA ARG A 132 -24.89 2.13 -21.26
C ARG A 132 -23.61 2.06 -22.10
N VAL A 133 -22.69 2.98 -21.84
CA VAL A 133 -21.37 3.04 -22.48
C VAL A 133 -20.33 2.73 -21.43
N ARG A 134 -19.48 1.74 -21.71
CA ARG A 134 -18.33 1.34 -20.90
C ARG A 134 -17.06 1.60 -21.70
N LEU A 135 -16.11 2.30 -21.08
CA LEU A 135 -14.77 2.55 -21.60
C LEU A 135 -13.75 1.80 -20.74
N THR A 136 -12.81 1.09 -21.36
CA THR A 136 -11.62 0.57 -20.68
C THR A 136 -10.42 1.40 -21.12
N LEU A 137 -9.74 2.02 -20.15
CA LEU A 137 -8.75 3.08 -20.33
C LEU A 137 -7.42 2.69 -19.67
N GLY A 138 -6.30 3.00 -20.32
CA GLY A 138 -4.96 2.88 -19.74
C GLY A 138 -3.92 2.20 -20.63
N HIS A 139 -2.70 2.12 -20.09
CA HIS A 139 -1.56 1.46 -20.71
C HIS A 139 -0.70 0.90 -19.58
N LEU A 140 -0.71 -0.42 -19.36
CA LEU A 140 -0.23 -1.02 -18.10
C LEU A 140 1.24 -0.68 -17.74
N GLU A 141 2.10 -0.41 -18.72
CA GLU A 141 3.50 -0.01 -18.50
C GLU A 141 3.73 1.48 -18.15
N ARG A 142 2.73 2.38 -18.26
CA ARG A 142 2.90 3.83 -18.02
C ARG A 142 1.66 4.50 -17.39
N PRO A 143 1.81 5.33 -16.33
CA PRO A 143 0.69 6.09 -15.80
C PRO A 143 0.25 7.19 -16.79
N LEU A 144 -1.05 7.48 -16.82
CA LEU A 144 -1.64 8.64 -17.48
C LEU A 144 -2.35 9.51 -16.44
N GLY A 145 -2.44 10.82 -16.68
CA GLY A 145 -3.03 11.77 -15.74
C GLY A 145 -3.81 12.89 -16.41
N SER A 146 -4.61 13.61 -15.63
CA SER A 146 -5.40 14.77 -16.07
C SER A 146 -6.29 14.51 -17.31
N LEU A 147 -6.84 13.29 -17.45
CA LEU A 147 -7.74 12.99 -18.57
C LEU A 147 -9.08 13.70 -18.39
N ARG A 148 -9.62 14.17 -19.52
CA ARG A 148 -10.96 14.74 -19.64
C ARG A 148 -11.72 13.99 -20.73
N ILE A 149 -12.93 13.53 -20.39
CA ILE A 149 -13.65 12.48 -21.12
C ILE A 149 -15.06 12.98 -21.43
N PHE A 150 -15.42 12.96 -22.70
CA PHE A 150 -16.74 13.33 -23.21
C PHE A 150 -17.41 12.16 -23.94
N LEU A 151 -18.73 12.08 -23.84
CA LEU A 151 -19.60 11.23 -24.67
C LEU A 151 -20.67 12.12 -25.31
N ASN A 152 -20.70 12.21 -26.65
CA ASN A 152 -21.61 13.11 -27.39
C ASN A 152 -21.65 14.54 -26.80
N ASP A 153 -20.50 15.21 -26.76
CA ASP A 153 -20.25 16.53 -26.13
C ASP A 153 -20.55 16.65 -24.61
N GLN A 154 -21.21 15.67 -23.99
CA GLN A 154 -21.42 15.67 -22.54
C GLN A 154 -20.11 15.29 -21.82
N LEU A 155 -19.61 16.20 -20.97
CA LEU A 155 -18.52 15.91 -20.05
C LEU A 155 -18.95 14.85 -19.03
N VAL A 156 -18.27 13.70 -19.02
CA VAL A 156 -18.62 12.55 -18.16
C VAL A 156 -17.57 12.18 -17.13
N ALA A 157 -16.33 12.62 -17.33
CA ALA A 157 -15.26 12.63 -16.35
C ALA A 157 -14.24 13.74 -16.68
N SER A 158 -13.64 14.31 -15.65
CA SER A 158 -12.52 15.25 -15.70
C SER A 158 -11.59 14.90 -14.54
N ASP A 159 -10.33 15.35 -14.58
CA ASP A 159 -9.35 15.06 -13.52
C ASP A 159 -9.15 13.54 -13.31
N PHE A 160 -9.23 12.78 -14.41
CA PHE A 160 -9.30 11.33 -14.38
C PHE A 160 -7.92 10.70 -14.64
N ASP A 161 -7.20 10.41 -13.56
CA ASP A 161 -5.91 9.70 -13.63
C ASP A 161 -6.07 8.20 -13.87
N VAL A 162 -5.16 7.60 -14.64
CA VAL A 162 -5.11 6.16 -14.93
C VAL A 162 -3.73 5.65 -14.54
N LYS A 163 -3.58 5.36 -13.24
CA LYS A 163 -2.32 5.08 -12.55
C LYS A 163 -2.52 4.09 -11.40
N HIS A 164 -1.43 3.49 -10.92
CA HIS A 164 -1.34 2.82 -9.62
C HIS A 164 -0.17 3.41 -8.81
N PHE A 165 -0.31 3.49 -7.48
CA PHE A 165 0.82 3.86 -6.61
C PHE A 165 1.79 2.68 -6.49
N ALA A 166 3.09 2.94 -6.68
CA ALA A 166 4.10 1.88 -6.73
C ALA A 166 4.86 1.68 -5.41
N ARG A 167 5.01 2.72 -4.58
CA ARG A 167 5.89 2.71 -3.40
C ARG A 167 5.25 3.37 -2.20
N ARG A 168 5.53 2.85 -0.99
CA ARG A 168 5.09 3.50 0.26
C ARG A 168 5.68 4.91 0.38
N GLY A 169 4.80 5.93 0.43
CA GLY A 169 5.14 7.31 0.78
C GLY A 169 5.70 8.23 -0.32
N ALA A 170 5.92 7.77 -1.55
CA ALA A 170 6.54 8.57 -2.63
C ALA A 170 5.58 8.86 -3.81
N ALA A 171 5.20 10.13 -4.02
CA ALA A 171 4.17 10.53 -5.00
C ALA A 171 4.61 10.41 -6.48
N ASP A 172 5.91 10.41 -6.75
CA ASP A 172 6.53 10.24 -8.06
C ASP A 172 6.58 8.77 -8.53
N HIS A 173 6.48 7.83 -7.59
CA HIS A 173 6.49 6.39 -7.85
C HIS A 173 5.08 5.92 -8.25
N GLN A 174 4.76 6.05 -9.55
CA GLN A 174 3.47 5.66 -10.14
C GLN A 174 3.69 4.73 -11.35
N TYR A 175 2.84 3.71 -11.50
CA TYR A 175 2.82 2.80 -12.67
C TYR A 175 1.52 2.91 -13.46
N GLY A 176 1.50 2.33 -14.66
CA GLY A 176 0.28 2.17 -15.44
C GLY A 176 -0.70 1.22 -14.75
N TYR A 177 -1.98 1.42 -15.02
CA TYR A 177 -3.09 0.62 -14.51
C TYR A 177 -4.22 0.65 -15.53
N ALA A 178 -5.19 -0.26 -15.46
CA ALA A 178 -6.40 -0.21 -16.28
C ALA A 178 -7.58 0.31 -15.44
N ARG A 179 -8.27 1.35 -15.92
CA ARG A 179 -9.50 1.86 -15.29
C ARG A 179 -10.69 1.71 -16.21
N THR A 180 -11.82 1.30 -15.64
CA THR A 180 -13.11 1.31 -16.33
C THR A 180 -13.88 2.59 -15.98
N LEU A 181 -14.53 3.22 -16.98
CA LEU A 181 -15.55 4.26 -16.80
C LEU A 181 -16.86 3.82 -17.45
N ARG A 182 -17.98 3.95 -16.74
CA ARG A 182 -19.32 3.54 -17.18
C ARG A 182 -20.32 4.68 -17.08
N ARG A 183 -21.09 4.94 -18.13
CA ARG A 183 -22.03 6.07 -18.21
C ARG A 183 -23.29 5.65 -18.93
N THR A 184 -24.46 6.06 -18.44
CA THR A 184 -25.71 5.95 -19.19
C THR A 184 -25.91 7.26 -19.96
N ILE A 185 -26.15 7.19 -21.26
CA ILE A 185 -26.35 8.34 -22.15
C ILE A 185 -27.60 8.18 -23.03
N GLN A 186 -28.15 9.28 -23.49
CA GLN A 186 -29.22 9.30 -24.48
C GLN A 186 -28.64 9.64 -25.86
N VAL A 187 -28.85 8.77 -26.85
CA VAL A 187 -28.46 9.03 -28.25
C VAL A 187 -29.66 9.61 -29.01
N SER A 188 -29.46 10.79 -29.58
CA SER A 188 -30.42 11.53 -30.43
C SER A 188 -29.94 11.75 -31.86
N GLU A 189 -28.65 11.55 -32.15
CA GLU A 189 -28.02 11.88 -33.44
C GLU A 189 -27.47 10.66 -34.21
N GLY A 190 -27.93 9.46 -33.88
CA GLY A 190 -27.56 8.24 -34.59
C GLY A 190 -26.14 7.73 -34.35
N HIS A 191 -25.46 8.20 -33.29
CA HIS A 191 -24.08 7.80 -32.97
C HIS A 191 -23.70 8.02 -31.49
N VAL A 192 -22.61 7.35 -31.09
CA VAL A 192 -21.81 7.65 -29.90
C VAL A 192 -20.42 8.10 -30.36
N GLU A 193 -19.99 9.27 -29.91
CA GLU A 193 -18.63 9.77 -30.03
C GLU A 193 -17.97 9.80 -28.65
N VAL A 194 -16.81 9.17 -28.53
CA VAL A 194 -15.95 9.10 -27.34
C VAL A 194 -14.75 10.01 -27.59
N HIS A 195 -14.64 11.09 -26.82
CA HIS A 195 -13.53 12.03 -26.91
C HIS A 195 -12.74 12.06 -25.58
N LEU A 196 -11.46 11.70 -25.66
CA LEU A 196 -10.48 11.79 -24.59
C LEU A 196 -9.46 12.89 -24.90
N GLY A 197 -9.31 13.87 -24.02
CA GLY A 197 -8.30 14.91 -24.09
C GLY A 197 -7.65 15.18 -22.73
N GLY A 198 -6.80 16.19 -22.67
CA GLY A 198 -6.15 16.63 -21.43
C GLY A 198 -6.74 17.91 -20.86
N ASP A 199 -6.85 17.98 -19.53
CA ASP A 199 -7.16 19.22 -18.81
C ASP A 199 -6.40 19.27 -17.47
N GLU A 200 -5.22 19.91 -17.49
CA GLU A 200 -4.34 20.00 -16.32
C GLU A 200 -4.76 21.05 -15.29
N ILE A 201 -5.89 21.74 -15.47
CA ILE A 201 -6.27 22.90 -14.63
C ILE A 201 -6.33 22.53 -13.14
N ASP A 202 -6.86 21.36 -12.77
CA ASP A 202 -6.96 20.96 -11.36
C ASP A 202 -5.67 20.31 -10.81
N PHE A 203 -4.91 19.60 -11.64
CA PHE A 203 -3.54 19.18 -11.32
C PHE A 203 -2.64 20.38 -11.00
N LEU A 204 -2.65 21.43 -11.84
CA LEU A 204 -1.83 22.63 -11.66
C LEU A 204 -2.26 23.45 -10.42
N LYS A 205 -3.56 23.52 -10.10
CA LYS A 205 -4.03 24.12 -8.82
C LYS A 205 -3.48 23.37 -7.62
N ARG A 206 -3.57 22.03 -7.60
CA ARG A 206 -3.08 21.22 -6.47
C ARG A 206 -1.56 21.22 -6.36
N LEU A 207 -0.85 21.21 -7.49
CA LEU A 207 0.60 21.37 -7.54
C LEU A 207 1.04 22.73 -6.97
N ALA A 208 0.33 23.81 -7.29
CA ALA A 208 0.59 25.13 -6.70
C ALA A 208 0.32 25.13 -5.19
N ALA A 209 -0.81 24.54 -4.74
CA ALA A 209 -1.14 24.44 -3.31
C ALA A 209 -0.12 23.60 -2.52
N GLU A 210 0.35 22.46 -3.05
CA GLU A 210 1.48 21.69 -2.47
C GLU A 210 2.80 22.46 -2.48
N GLY A 211 2.99 23.39 -3.43
CA GLY A 211 4.13 24.31 -3.48
C GLY A 211 4.07 25.42 -2.41
N GLU A 212 2.87 25.82 -2.00
CA GLU A 212 2.65 26.79 -0.91
C GLU A 212 2.72 26.15 0.49
N LYS A 213 2.53 24.83 0.61
CA LYS A 213 2.66 24.11 1.89
C LYS A 213 4.10 24.17 2.42
N PRO A 214 4.30 24.29 3.76
CA PRO A 214 5.63 24.36 4.35
C PRO A 214 6.49 23.13 4.02
N PRO A 215 7.84 23.24 4.03
CA PRO A 215 8.73 22.11 3.79
C PRO A 215 8.43 20.94 4.74
N LEU A 216 8.40 19.72 4.20
CA LEU A 216 8.07 18.50 4.96
C LEU A 216 8.95 18.39 6.21
N ALA A 217 8.35 18.48 7.39
CA ALA A 217 9.05 18.13 8.62
C ALA A 217 9.33 16.62 8.60
N SER A 218 10.61 16.25 8.51
CA SER A 218 11.00 14.89 8.86
C SER A 218 10.85 14.71 10.38
N TYR A 219 10.77 13.45 10.81
CA TYR A 219 10.93 13.07 12.21
C TYR A 219 12.23 12.30 12.43
N LEU A 220 12.69 11.57 11.40
CA LEU A 220 14.01 10.94 11.30
C LEU A 220 15.14 11.96 11.09
N THR A 221 14.81 13.23 10.85
CA THR A 221 15.70 14.37 11.04
C THR A 221 14.92 15.51 11.67
N GLY A 222 15.51 16.26 12.61
CA GLY A 222 14.87 17.44 13.23
C GLY A 222 14.81 18.67 12.30
N GLN A 223 14.70 18.48 10.99
CA GLN A 223 14.92 19.47 9.94
C GLN A 223 13.90 19.33 8.79
N GLY A 224 13.71 20.42 8.03
CA GLY A 224 13.02 20.36 6.74
C GLY A 224 13.95 19.78 5.65
N PRO A 225 13.43 19.38 4.47
CA PRO A 225 14.18 18.57 3.49
C PRO A 225 15.28 19.36 2.78
N HIS A 226 15.25 20.69 2.91
CA HIS A 226 16.23 21.62 2.37
C HIS A 226 16.80 22.49 3.50
N GLY A 227 17.12 21.87 4.63
CA GLY A 227 17.91 22.44 5.73
C GLY A 227 19.37 22.67 5.35
N ASP A 228 19.62 23.26 4.18
CA ASP A 228 20.93 23.71 3.74
C ASP A 228 21.39 24.83 4.71
N PRO A 229 22.45 24.65 5.52
CA PRO A 229 22.66 25.49 6.70
C PRO A 229 22.73 26.98 6.32
N PRO A 230 22.07 27.88 7.10
CA PRO A 230 22.05 29.31 6.81
C PRO A 230 23.49 29.78 6.67
N ALA A 231 23.80 30.50 5.60
CA ALA A 231 25.16 30.58 5.01
C ALA A 231 26.30 31.02 5.97
N ARG A 232 25.97 31.56 7.14
CA ARG A 232 26.88 31.80 8.26
C ARG A 232 27.47 30.51 8.85
N VAL A 233 26.63 29.50 9.10
CA VAL A 233 26.98 28.22 9.75
C VAL A 233 27.87 27.37 8.83
N ARG A 234 27.64 27.43 7.52
CA ARG A 234 28.44 26.71 6.51
C ARG A 234 29.90 27.20 6.40
N ASN A 235 30.24 28.30 7.08
CA ASN A 235 31.57 28.92 7.05
C ASN A 235 32.26 29.00 8.43
N ASP A 236 31.59 28.62 9.53
CA ASP A 236 32.21 28.53 10.86
C ASP A 236 31.61 27.34 11.66
N PRO A 237 32.34 26.22 11.79
CA PRO A 237 31.89 25.07 12.57
C PRO A 237 31.57 25.37 14.04
N LYS A 238 32.06 26.48 14.62
CA LYS A 238 31.78 26.88 16.01
C LYS A 238 30.37 27.43 16.22
N LEU A 239 29.60 27.61 15.13
CA LEU A 239 28.19 27.99 15.18
C LEU A 239 27.25 26.76 15.11
N TRP A 240 27.79 25.56 14.90
CA TRP A 240 27.05 24.31 15.06
C TRP A 240 26.87 24.03 16.57
N GLY A 241 25.68 23.63 16.99
CA GLY A 241 25.32 23.50 18.41
C GLY A 241 24.70 24.75 19.05
N VAL A 242 24.89 25.95 18.47
CA VAL A 242 24.21 27.18 18.92
C VAL A 242 22.75 27.19 18.43
N ALA A 243 21.94 26.29 18.98
CA ALA A 243 20.50 26.25 18.73
C ALA A 243 19.82 27.51 19.27
N GLU A 244 18.76 27.97 18.61
CA GLU A 244 17.82 28.90 19.22
C GLU A 244 17.12 28.18 20.39
N ALA A 245 17.62 28.38 21.61
CA ALA A 245 17.14 27.78 22.85
C ALA A 245 15.69 28.21 23.16
N GLY A 246 14.75 27.54 22.50
CA GLY A 246 13.33 27.89 22.50
C GLY A 246 12.47 26.89 21.69
N ARG A 247 13.01 26.26 20.65
CA ARG A 247 12.29 25.22 19.88
C ARG A 247 12.43 23.83 20.50
N ARG A 248 11.84 23.65 21.69
CA ARG A 248 11.27 22.33 22.04
C ARG A 248 10.26 21.96 20.95
N GLY A 249 10.15 20.67 20.62
CA GLY A 249 9.48 20.17 19.41
C GLY A 249 8.17 20.87 19.07
N TYR A 250 8.03 21.29 17.80
CA TYR A 250 7.03 22.21 17.25
C TYR A 250 5.61 22.13 17.86
N ALA A 251 5.40 22.83 18.97
CA ALA A 251 4.08 23.06 19.54
C ALA A 251 3.27 24.00 18.62
N GLY A 252 2.48 23.41 17.71
CA GLY A 252 1.72 24.14 16.69
C GLY A 252 2.37 24.22 15.30
N GLY A 253 3.43 23.44 15.03
CA GLY A 253 3.90 23.27 13.66
C GLY A 253 2.88 22.49 12.83
N GLN A 254 2.36 23.09 11.77
CA GLN A 254 1.51 22.36 10.81
C GLN A 254 2.35 21.32 10.08
N LEU A 255 2.13 20.04 10.39
CA LEU A 255 2.67 18.94 9.60
C LEU A 255 2.09 19.03 8.19
N ARG A 256 2.96 19.19 7.18
CA ARG A 256 2.55 19.04 5.79
C ARG A 256 2.11 17.60 5.57
N ILE A 257 0.82 17.42 5.33
CA ILE A 257 0.27 16.23 4.70
C ILE A 257 0.40 16.44 3.20
N GLN A 258 1.14 15.59 2.52
CA GLN A 258 1.21 15.56 1.06
C GLN A 258 -0.01 14.84 0.50
N GLU A 259 -0.79 15.52 -0.34
CA GLU A 259 -1.98 14.97 -1.00
C GLU A 259 -1.63 14.24 -2.31
N ASP A 260 -2.52 13.36 -2.80
CA ASP A 260 -2.51 13.05 -4.23
C ASP A 260 -2.97 14.29 -4.99
N ILE A 261 -2.05 14.85 -5.78
CA ILE A 261 -2.29 16.00 -6.66
C ILE A 261 -2.71 15.58 -8.07
N GLY A 262 -2.72 14.29 -8.38
CA GLY A 262 -2.94 13.76 -9.72
C GLY A 262 -1.64 13.58 -10.51
N GLY A 263 -1.74 13.45 -11.83
CA GLY A 263 -0.63 13.45 -12.76
C GLY A 263 -0.85 14.44 -13.92
N PRO A 264 0.21 14.99 -14.53
CA PRO A 264 0.10 15.85 -15.70
C PRO A 264 -0.39 15.06 -16.92
N PHE A 265 -0.98 15.77 -17.90
CA PHE A 265 -1.41 15.15 -19.15
C PHE A 265 -0.20 14.79 -20.02
N ARG A 266 -0.16 13.54 -20.48
CA ARG A 266 0.92 12.99 -21.32
C ARG A 266 0.40 12.20 -22.52
N GLY A 267 -0.83 12.47 -22.92
CA GLY A 267 -1.60 11.68 -23.88
C GLY A 267 -2.71 10.86 -23.24
N ALA A 268 -3.55 10.28 -24.08
CA ALA A 268 -4.66 9.40 -23.70
C ALA A 268 -4.49 8.01 -24.34
N ALA A 269 -4.90 6.95 -23.64
CA ALA A 269 -4.95 5.59 -24.15
C ALA A 269 -6.33 4.97 -23.88
N LEU A 270 -6.90 4.33 -24.91
CA LEU A 270 -8.21 3.69 -24.88
C LEU A 270 -8.06 2.26 -25.40
N ASN A 271 -8.43 1.29 -24.57
CA ASN A 271 -8.31 -0.12 -24.88
C ASN A 271 -9.58 -0.65 -25.55
N ALA A 272 -10.75 -0.31 -25.02
CA ALA A 272 -12.03 -0.77 -25.54
C ALA A 272 -13.20 0.18 -25.28
N VAL A 273 -14.21 0.06 -26.13
CA VAL A 273 -15.49 0.78 -26.06
C VAL A 273 -16.62 -0.23 -26.21
N GLU A 274 -17.45 -0.38 -25.18
CA GLU A 274 -18.70 -1.15 -25.24
C GLU A 274 -19.89 -0.20 -25.18
N ILE A 275 -20.83 -0.35 -26.11
CA ILE A 275 -22.06 0.45 -26.22
C ILE A 275 -23.21 -0.55 -26.29
N TYR A 276 -24.07 -0.57 -25.28
CA TYR A 276 -25.14 -1.55 -25.18
C TYR A 276 -26.43 -0.95 -24.61
N PRO A 277 -27.61 -1.55 -24.86
CA PRO A 277 -28.88 -0.98 -24.44
C PRO A 277 -28.93 -0.83 -22.92
N TRP A 278 -29.29 0.35 -22.41
CA TRP A 278 -29.47 0.50 -20.98
C TRP A 278 -30.76 -0.21 -20.55
N VAL A 279 -30.62 -1.11 -19.57
CA VAL A 279 -31.71 -1.79 -18.90
C VAL A 279 -31.64 -1.42 -17.42
N ALA A 280 -32.74 -0.94 -16.86
CA ALA A 280 -32.83 -0.63 -15.44
C ALA A 280 -32.52 -1.90 -14.62
N PRO A 281 -31.49 -1.90 -13.75
CA PRO A 281 -31.20 -3.04 -12.89
C PRO A 281 -32.28 -3.14 -11.79
N PRO A 282 -32.50 -4.31 -11.17
CA PRO A 282 -33.57 -4.50 -10.19
C PRO A 282 -33.53 -3.54 -8.99
N LEU A 283 -32.34 -3.05 -8.64
CA LEU A 283 -32.09 -2.01 -7.65
C LEU A 283 -31.04 -1.02 -8.19
N GLU A 284 -31.29 0.27 -8.09
CA GLU A 284 -30.31 1.32 -8.39
C GLU A 284 -30.40 2.50 -7.41
N TRP A 285 -29.32 3.29 -7.32
CA TRP A 285 -29.30 4.53 -6.56
C TRP A 285 -29.72 5.70 -7.45
N SER A 286 -30.92 6.22 -7.24
CA SER A 286 -31.53 7.31 -8.02
C SER A 286 -32.13 8.37 -7.09
N ASP A 287 -32.01 9.64 -7.47
CA ASP A 287 -32.49 10.82 -6.73
C ASP A 287 -32.12 10.86 -5.22
N GLY A 288 -31.01 10.22 -4.85
CA GLY A 288 -30.51 10.17 -3.46
C GLY A 288 -31.09 9.05 -2.59
N ALA A 289 -31.72 8.05 -3.20
CA ALA A 289 -32.28 6.87 -2.54
C ALA A 289 -32.00 5.58 -3.33
N LEU A 290 -32.06 4.43 -2.64
CA LEU A 290 -32.11 3.13 -3.29
C LEU A 290 -33.54 2.87 -3.78
N THR A 291 -33.69 2.61 -5.08
CA THR A 291 -34.98 2.43 -5.76
C THR A 291 -35.09 1.02 -6.32
N ALA A 292 -36.26 0.39 -6.20
CA ALA A 292 -36.56 -0.91 -6.79
C ALA A 292 -37.26 -0.77 -8.14
N ASN A 293 -36.78 -1.51 -9.15
CA ASN A 293 -37.28 -1.48 -10.53
C ASN A 293 -37.95 -2.80 -10.95
N LEU A 294 -38.20 -3.70 -10.00
CA LEU A 294 -38.85 -5.00 -10.20
C LEU A 294 -40.07 -5.10 -9.27
N ASP A 295 -41.18 -5.64 -9.78
CA ASP A 295 -42.43 -5.91 -9.05
C ASP A 295 -42.25 -7.08 -8.07
N ASP A 296 -41.52 -6.82 -6.98
CA ASP A 296 -41.29 -7.72 -5.85
C ASP A 296 -41.42 -6.91 -4.54
N ALA A 297 -42.47 -7.18 -3.77
CA ALA A 297 -42.79 -6.44 -2.55
C ALA A 297 -41.73 -6.61 -1.43
N SER A 298 -40.93 -7.68 -1.47
CA SER A 298 -39.79 -7.87 -0.56
C SER A 298 -38.63 -6.95 -0.97
N LEU A 299 -38.44 -6.74 -2.28
CA LEU A 299 -37.42 -5.86 -2.85
C LEU A 299 -37.72 -4.39 -2.57
N GLU A 300 -38.97 -3.95 -2.82
CA GLU A 300 -39.45 -2.60 -2.47
C GLU A 300 -39.27 -2.32 -0.96
N ARG A 301 -39.68 -3.28 -0.12
CA ARG A 301 -39.54 -3.20 1.33
C ARG A 301 -38.08 -3.14 1.77
N GLY A 302 -37.19 -3.93 1.17
CA GLY A 302 -35.76 -3.91 1.43
C GLY A 302 -35.13 -2.56 1.09
N ALA A 303 -35.43 -2.01 -0.09
CA ALA A 303 -34.99 -0.68 -0.50
C ALA A 303 -35.52 0.42 0.46
N ALA A 304 -36.80 0.38 0.80
CA ALA A 304 -37.40 1.33 1.74
C ALA A 304 -36.79 1.25 3.16
N LEU A 305 -36.38 0.07 3.62
CA LEU A 305 -35.71 -0.13 4.91
C LEU A 305 -34.23 0.32 4.86
N PHE A 306 -33.53 0.05 3.76
CA PHE A 306 -32.16 0.52 3.51
C PHE A 306 -32.09 2.06 3.56
N ASN A 307 -33.03 2.74 2.91
CA ASN A 307 -33.16 4.21 2.94
C ASN A 307 -33.50 4.76 4.34
N GLN A 308 -34.10 3.95 5.21
CA GLN A 308 -34.34 4.26 6.63
C GLN A 308 -33.14 3.90 7.54
N GLN A 309 -32.02 3.44 6.97
CA GLN A 309 -30.85 2.90 7.69
C GLN A 309 -31.14 1.68 8.58
N LYS A 310 -32.24 0.97 8.30
CA LYS A 310 -32.65 -0.27 8.99
C LYS A 310 -32.04 -1.48 8.30
N PHE A 311 -30.71 -1.56 8.34
CA PHE A 311 -29.94 -2.47 7.49
C PHE A 311 -30.19 -3.95 7.78
N VAL A 312 -30.42 -4.32 9.04
CA VAL A 312 -30.74 -5.71 9.45
C VAL A 312 -32.13 -6.11 8.95
N GLU A 313 -33.13 -5.24 9.08
CA GLU A 313 -34.47 -5.49 8.55
C GLU A 313 -34.52 -5.44 7.02
N ALA A 314 -33.67 -4.62 6.38
CA ALA A 314 -33.47 -4.60 4.94
C ALA A 314 -32.83 -5.91 4.44
N GLU A 315 -31.84 -6.45 5.15
CA GLU A 315 -31.26 -7.77 4.82
C GLU A 315 -32.30 -8.88 4.94
N ALA A 316 -33.11 -8.87 6.01
CA ALA A 316 -34.23 -9.79 6.17
C ALA A 316 -35.24 -9.70 5.01
N ALA A 317 -35.56 -8.49 4.55
CA ALA A 317 -36.44 -8.30 3.39
C ALA A 317 -35.78 -8.75 2.07
N PHE A 318 -34.50 -8.45 1.83
CA PHE A 318 -33.81 -8.94 0.63
C PHE A 318 -33.65 -10.47 0.62
N ASN A 319 -33.56 -11.12 1.78
CA ASN A 319 -33.60 -12.58 1.89
C ASN A 319 -34.96 -13.18 1.44
N GLU A 320 -36.05 -12.41 1.52
CA GLU A 320 -37.41 -12.78 1.07
C GLU A 320 -37.66 -12.49 -0.44
N VAL A 321 -36.69 -11.93 -1.17
CA VAL A 321 -36.79 -11.63 -2.63
C VAL A 321 -36.71 -12.90 -3.47
N ALA A 322 -37.58 -12.98 -4.49
CA ALA A 322 -37.72 -14.16 -5.34
C ALA A 322 -36.64 -14.26 -6.43
N ASP A 323 -36.34 -13.16 -7.13
CA ASP A 323 -35.28 -13.16 -8.16
C ASP A 323 -33.87 -13.20 -7.51
N PRO A 324 -33.02 -14.16 -7.90
CA PRO A 324 -31.72 -14.36 -7.25
C PRO A 324 -30.69 -13.26 -7.58
N TYR A 325 -30.84 -12.54 -8.70
CA TYR A 325 -29.97 -11.41 -9.05
C TYR A 325 -30.39 -10.15 -8.28
N ALA A 326 -31.70 -9.86 -8.20
CA ALA A 326 -32.23 -8.77 -7.38
C ALA A 326 -31.85 -8.93 -5.89
N ARG A 327 -31.93 -10.16 -5.35
CA ARG A 327 -31.45 -10.49 -4.00
C ARG A 327 -29.95 -10.26 -3.84
N ALA A 328 -29.13 -10.77 -4.77
CA ALA A 328 -27.68 -10.57 -4.74
C ALA A 328 -27.31 -9.08 -4.79
N LEU A 329 -28.01 -8.28 -5.60
CA LEU A 329 -27.80 -6.84 -5.70
C LEU A 329 -28.21 -6.11 -4.40
N GLY A 330 -29.28 -6.54 -3.73
CA GLY A 330 -29.68 -6.04 -2.40
C GLY A 330 -28.63 -6.31 -1.32
N TRP A 331 -28.05 -7.51 -1.30
CA TRP A 331 -26.90 -7.83 -0.44
C TRP A 331 -25.66 -7.01 -0.79
N LEU A 332 -25.40 -6.72 -2.08
CA LEU A 332 -24.28 -5.89 -2.51
C LEU A 332 -24.44 -4.43 -2.09
N TRP A 333 -25.66 -3.87 -2.17
CA TRP A 333 -25.97 -2.53 -1.65
C TRP A 333 -25.77 -2.44 -0.13
N LEU A 334 -26.15 -3.48 0.63
CA LEU A 334 -25.88 -3.58 2.07
C LEU A 334 -24.39 -3.64 2.38
N ALA A 335 -23.65 -4.55 1.76
CA ALA A 335 -22.19 -4.67 1.94
C ALA A 335 -21.44 -3.41 1.49
N GLY A 336 -21.98 -2.70 0.49
CA GLY A 336 -21.46 -1.44 -0.02
C GLY A 336 -21.63 -0.23 0.91
N ARG A 337 -22.49 -0.33 1.93
CA ARG A 337 -22.86 0.80 2.81
C ARG A 337 -21.84 0.98 3.95
N PRO A 338 -21.17 2.14 4.07
CA PRO A 338 -20.23 2.41 5.17
C PRO A 338 -20.79 2.31 6.59
N GLN A 339 -22.10 2.54 6.81
CA GLN A 339 -22.72 2.38 8.14
C GLN A 339 -23.11 0.93 8.50
N TYR A 340 -22.94 -0.06 7.61
CA TYR A 340 -23.25 -1.47 7.88
C TYR A 340 -21.98 -2.32 7.72
N GLU A 341 -21.47 -2.89 8.82
CA GLU A 341 -20.16 -3.55 8.86
C GLU A 341 -20.28 -5.08 8.81
N GLU A 342 -20.96 -5.57 7.77
CA GLU A 342 -21.22 -6.99 7.48
C GLU A 342 -20.61 -7.46 6.14
N GLU A 343 -19.78 -6.62 5.50
CA GLU A 343 -19.22 -6.87 4.16
C GLU A 343 -18.34 -8.12 4.07
N GLU A 344 -17.62 -8.47 5.14
CA GLU A 344 -16.76 -9.66 5.19
C GLU A 344 -17.57 -10.97 5.11
N ARG A 345 -18.87 -10.93 5.45
CA ARG A 345 -19.84 -12.01 5.24
C ARG A 345 -20.61 -11.83 3.92
N LEU A 346 -21.15 -10.64 3.69
CA LEU A 346 -22.09 -10.39 2.59
C LEU A 346 -21.43 -10.37 1.21
N VAL A 347 -20.19 -9.89 1.06
CA VAL A 347 -19.53 -9.88 -0.26
C VAL A 347 -19.21 -11.29 -0.76
N PRO A 348 -18.60 -12.20 0.03
CA PRO A 348 -18.42 -13.60 -0.40
C PRO A 348 -19.74 -14.32 -0.69
N GLN A 349 -20.77 -14.12 0.15
CA GLN A 349 -22.11 -14.68 -0.04
C GLN A 349 -22.75 -14.20 -1.36
N THR A 350 -22.63 -12.89 -1.65
CA THR A 350 -23.13 -12.28 -2.88
C THR A 350 -22.37 -12.78 -4.10
N LEU A 351 -21.04 -12.78 -4.04
CA LEU A 351 -20.18 -13.22 -5.14
C LEU A 351 -20.45 -14.68 -5.49
N ALA A 352 -20.61 -15.57 -4.51
CA ALA A 352 -20.95 -16.98 -4.77
C ALA A 352 -22.28 -17.15 -5.52
N LEU A 353 -23.29 -16.31 -5.24
CA LEU A 353 -24.57 -16.33 -5.96
C LEU A 353 -24.44 -15.74 -7.37
N LEU A 354 -23.66 -14.67 -7.56
CA LEU A 354 -23.43 -14.09 -8.89
C LEU A 354 -22.60 -15.04 -9.78
N GLU A 355 -21.53 -15.66 -9.27
CA GLU A 355 -20.75 -16.66 -10.04
C GLU A 355 -21.60 -17.87 -10.45
N HIS A 356 -22.59 -18.27 -9.63
CA HIS A 356 -23.52 -19.33 -9.99
C HIS A 356 -24.47 -18.96 -11.15
N LEU A 357 -24.91 -17.69 -11.21
CA LEU A 357 -25.80 -17.18 -12.27
C LEU A 357 -25.05 -16.81 -13.56
N ALA A 358 -23.74 -16.54 -13.49
CA ALA A 358 -22.93 -16.03 -14.59
C ALA A 358 -22.98 -16.88 -15.89
N PRO A 359 -23.02 -18.23 -15.87
CA PRO A 359 -23.11 -19.02 -17.11
C PRO A 359 -24.42 -18.81 -17.89
N GLU A 360 -25.52 -18.55 -17.17
CA GLU A 360 -26.85 -18.30 -17.77
C GLU A 360 -27.03 -16.83 -18.17
N ARG A 361 -26.31 -15.91 -17.51
CA ARG A 361 -26.33 -14.46 -17.73
C ARG A 361 -25.11 -13.89 -18.46
N ARG A 362 -24.32 -14.72 -19.15
CA ARG A 362 -23.06 -14.31 -19.83
C ARG A 362 -23.24 -13.17 -20.85
N ASP A 363 -24.43 -13.04 -21.43
CA ASP A 363 -24.79 -12.07 -22.46
C ASP A 363 -25.45 -10.80 -21.86
N ASP A 364 -25.71 -10.78 -20.55
CA ASP A 364 -26.27 -9.66 -19.76
C ASP A 364 -25.13 -8.77 -19.21
N LEU A 365 -24.93 -7.62 -19.85
CA LEU A 365 -23.83 -6.70 -19.50
C LEU A 365 -24.09 -5.88 -18.23
N MET A 366 -25.36 -5.61 -17.87
CA MET A 366 -25.68 -4.97 -16.59
C MET A 366 -25.37 -5.91 -15.42
N PHE A 367 -25.60 -7.21 -15.61
CA PHE A 367 -25.15 -8.24 -14.68
C PHE A 367 -23.62 -8.37 -14.62
N SER A 368 -22.92 -8.31 -15.76
CA SER A 368 -21.46 -8.44 -15.77
C SER A 368 -20.74 -7.28 -15.07
N GLU A 369 -21.25 -6.04 -15.17
CA GLU A 369 -20.79 -4.91 -14.34
C GLU A 369 -20.93 -5.23 -12.85
N THR A 370 -22.10 -5.73 -12.42
CA THR A 370 -22.36 -6.06 -11.00
C THR A 370 -21.42 -7.16 -10.48
N LEU A 371 -21.17 -8.19 -11.29
CA LEU A 371 -20.23 -9.27 -10.97
C LEU A 371 -18.79 -8.76 -10.87
N GLU A 372 -18.35 -7.85 -11.75
CA GLU A 372 -17.02 -7.23 -11.63
C GLU A 372 -16.89 -6.39 -10.35
N LEU A 373 -17.89 -5.59 -10.01
CA LEU A 373 -17.90 -4.77 -8.79
C LEU A 373 -17.81 -5.65 -7.53
N ALA A 374 -18.58 -6.74 -7.47
CA ALA A 374 -18.51 -7.72 -6.39
C ALA A 374 -17.10 -8.37 -6.31
N ARG A 375 -16.51 -8.77 -7.45
CA ARG A 375 -15.14 -9.31 -7.50
C ARG A 375 -14.09 -8.31 -7.01
N ARG A 376 -14.15 -7.05 -7.47
CA ARG A 376 -13.23 -5.97 -7.06
C ARG A 376 -13.34 -5.66 -5.57
N LEU A 377 -14.56 -5.56 -5.02
CA LEU A 377 -14.75 -5.36 -3.58
C LEU A 377 -14.29 -6.59 -2.76
N ASN A 378 -14.55 -7.81 -3.23
CA ASN A 378 -14.08 -9.03 -2.56
C ASN A 378 -12.56 -9.08 -2.47
N ARG A 379 -11.85 -8.67 -3.55
CA ARG A 379 -10.39 -8.51 -3.52
C ARG A 379 -9.97 -7.38 -2.58
N ALA A 380 -10.56 -6.20 -2.67
CA ALA A 380 -10.25 -5.06 -1.79
C ALA A 380 -10.36 -5.42 -0.29
N ILE A 381 -11.42 -6.16 0.09
CA ILE A 381 -11.60 -6.70 1.44
C ILE A 381 -10.51 -7.73 1.76
N GLY A 382 -10.36 -8.76 0.92
CA GLY A 382 -9.40 -9.85 1.17
C GLY A 382 -7.95 -9.38 1.28
N ARG A 383 -7.53 -8.43 0.43
CA ARG A 383 -6.22 -7.77 0.47
C ARG A 383 -5.97 -6.97 1.76
N PHE A 384 -7.03 -6.52 2.44
CA PHE A 384 -6.88 -5.87 3.74
C PHE A 384 -6.94 -6.86 4.90
N VAL A 385 -7.93 -7.76 4.89
CA VAL A 385 -8.23 -8.69 6.00
C VAL A 385 -7.15 -9.77 6.11
N HIS A 386 -6.89 -10.49 5.02
CA HIS A 386 -6.01 -11.67 5.00
C HIS A 386 -4.53 -11.34 4.72
N ARG A 387 -4.14 -10.06 4.70
CA ARG A 387 -2.75 -9.64 4.40
C ARG A 387 -1.70 -10.28 5.31
N SER A 388 -2.07 -10.61 6.56
CA SER A 388 -1.20 -11.24 7.55
C SER A 388 -0.95 -12.72 7.25
N GLU A 389 -1.97 -13.45 6.81
CA GLU A 389 -1.85 -14.83 6.30
C GLU A 389 -0.96 -14.91 5.06
N GLN A 390 -0.82 -13.79 4.33
CA GLN A 390 -0.09 -13.68 3.07
C GLN A 390 1.30 -13.04 3.21
N GLN A 391 1.66 -12.50 4.38
CA GLN A 391 2.91 -11.76 4.66
C GLN A 391 3.24 -10.61 3.68
N ARG A 392 2.24 -10.08 2.93
CA ARG A 392 2.43 -9.11 1.84
C ARG A 392 1.83 -7.74 2.16
N GLY A 393 1.99 -7.31 3.41
CA GLY A 393 1.29 -6.16 4.03
C GLY A 393 1.24 -4.88 3.19
N TYR A 394 2.38 -4.33 2.76
CA TYR A 394 2.42 -3.07 2.01
C TYR A 394 1.80 -3.19 0.62
N ASN A 395 2.24 -4.21 -0.14
CA ASN A 395 1.83 -4.40 -1.52
C ASN A 395 0.32 -4.67 -1.61
N GLU A 396 -0.23 -5.53 -0.76
CA GLU A 396 -1.68 -5.78 -0.77
C GLU A 396 -2.49 -4.55 -0.34
N CYS A 397 -2.04 -3.78 0.66
CA CYS A 397 -2.73 -2.55 1.05
C CYS A 397 -2.68 -1.44 -0.02
N LEU A 398 -1.59 -1.33 -0.78
CA LEU A 398 -1.50 -0.43 -1.94
C LEU A 398 -2.39 -0.91 -3.09
N MET A 399 -2.44 -2.22 -3.37
CA MET A 399 -3.26 -2.81 -4.43
C MET A 399 -4.76 -2.55 -4.30
N ILE A 400 -5.26 -2.32 -3.07
CA ILE A 400 -6.66 -1.91 -2.84
C ILE A 400 -7.02 -0.65 -3.64
N SER A 401 -6.07 0.28 -3.83
CA SER A 401 -6.32 1.52 -4.58
C SER A 401 -6.70 1.26 -6.04
N GLY A 402 -6.05 0.29 -6.70
CA GLY A 402 -6.43 -0.16 -8.04
C GLY A 402 -7.82 -0.80 -8.10
N GLU A 403 -8.13 -1.71 -7.17
CA GLU A 403 -9.44 -2.37 -7.09
C GLU A 403 -10.61 -1.37 -7.05
N VAL A 404 -10.44 -0.30 -6.26
CA VAL A 404 -11.44 0.75 -6.05
C VAL A 404 -11.43 1.78 -7.19
N ALA A 405 -10.34 1.93 -7.94
CA ALA A 405 -10.22 2.91 -9.03
C ALA A 405 -11.19 2.69 -10.20
N SER A 406 -11.73 1.48 -10.40
CA SER A 406 -12.77 1.20 -11.41
C SER A 406 -14.22 1.29 -10.88
N MET A 407 -14.38 1.66 -9.60
CA MET A 407 -15.69 1.93 -8.98
C MET A 407 -16.06 3.41 -9.08
N GLN A 408 -17.35 3.71 -9.05
CA GLN A 408 -17.95 5.03 -9.28
C GLN A 408 -19.03 5.34 -8.23
N PRO A 409 -19.33 6.61 -7.89
CA PRO A 409 -20.25 6.97 -6.80
C PRO A 409 -21.66 6.36 -6.83
N GLU A 410 -22.13 5.99 -8.02
CA GLU A 410 -23.40 5.33 -8.30
C GLU A 410 -23.37 3.79 -8.17
N ASP A 411 -22.19 3.17 -7.99
CA ASP A 411 -22.06 1.75 -7.75
C ASP A 411 -22.34 1.40 -6.28
N PRO A 412 -22.91 0.21 -5.99
CA PRO A 412 -23.07 -0.25 -4.61
C PRO A 412 -21.74 -0.28 -3.85
N THR A 413 -20.66 -0.72 -4.49
CA THR A 413 -19.40 -1.04 -3.81
C THR A 413 -18.49 0.16 -3.53
N TYR A 414 -18.71 1.32 -4.16
CA TYR A 414 -17.75 2.43 -4.18
C TYR A 414 -17.41 2.98 -2.79
N TYR A 415 -18.41 3.29 -1.96
CA TYR A 415 -18.17 3.91 -0.66
C TYR A 415 -17.52 2.96 0.34
N LYS A 416 -17.89 1.67 0.35
CA LYS A 416 -17.13 0.67 1.12
C LYS A 416 -15.71 0.48 0.56
N GLY A 417 -15.54 0.53 -0.76
CA GLY A 417 -14.24 0.57 -1.42
C GLY A 417 -13.36 1.71 -0.88
N LEU A 418 -13.87 2.93 -0.78
CA LEU A 418 -13.15 4.07 -0.18
C LEU A 418 -12.77 3.84 1.29
N VAL A 419 -13.60 3.14 2.08
CA VAL A 419 -13.23 2.76 3.46
C VAL A 419 -12.02 1.82 3.47
N TYR A 420 -12.00 0.81 2.60
CA TYR A 420 -10.86 -0.13 2.52
C TYR A 420 -9.61 0.50 1.90
N ALA A 421 -9.74 1.34 0.88
CA ALA A 421 -8.60 2.09 0.31
C ALA A 421 -8.02 3.06 1.35
N GLY A 422 -8.88 3.81 2.06
CA GLY A 422 -8.47 4.71 3.14
C GLY A 422 -7.74 3.98 4.27
N ARG A 423 -8.32 2.87 4.76
CA ARG A 423 -7.67 1.99 5.76
C ARG A 423 -6.34 1.46 5.24
N GLY A 424 -6.29 0.94 4.00
CA GLY A 424 -5.08 0.42 3.37
C GLY A 424 -3.95 1.46 3.32
N PHE A 425 -4.22 2.65 2.80
CA PHE A 425 -3.26 3.75 2.73
C PHE A 425 -2.69 4.16 4.11
N TYR A 426 -3.51 4.24 5.15
CA TYR A 426 -3.03 4.53 6.51
C TYR A 426 -2.25 3.35 7.15
N MET A 427 -2.46 2.11 6.71
CA MET A 427 -1.66 0.96 7.15
C MET A 427 -0.33 0.84 6.40
N VAL A 428 -0.23 1.33 5.14
CA VAL A 428 1.00 1.32 4.34
C VAL A 428 2.09 2.18 4.96
N ILE A 429 1.75 3.36 5.48
CA ILE A 429 2.58 4.07 6.48
C ILE A 429 1.65 4.81 7.47
N PRO A 430 1.67 4.52 8.78
CA PRO A 430 0.82 5.19 9.77
C PRO A 430 1.22 6.64 10.08
N HIS A 431 2.35 7.10 9.54
CA HIS A 431 2.85 8.46 9.63
C HIS A 431 1.92 9.45 8.91
N ARG A 432 1.12 10.20 9.69
CA ARG A 432 0.05 11.11 9.22
C ARG A 432 0.49 12.25 8.27
N TRP A 433 1.79 12.41 8.00
CA TRP A 433 2.40 13.42 7.12
C TRP A 433 2.88 12.87 5.77
N THR A 434 2.80 11.56 5.54
CA THR A 434 3.24 10.94 4.28
C THR A 434 2.21 11.08 3.15
N MET A 435 2.65 10.93 1.90
CA MET A 435 1.75 10.82 0.73
C MET A 435 0.67 9.76 0.95
N ALA A 436 1.04 8.58 1.47
CA ALA A 436 0.10 7.51 1.73
C ALA A 436 -1.00 7.95 2.71
N ALA A 437 -0.64 8.56 3.84
CA ALA A 437 -1.62 9.11 4.79
C ALA A 437 -2.47 10.25 4.20
N GLY A 438 -1.96 11.02 3.22
CA GLY A 438 -2.72 12.00 2.46
C GLY A 438 -3.76 11.38 1.52
N CYS A 439 -3.36 10.39 0.71
CA CYS A 439 -4.28 9.61 -0.13
C CYS A 439 -5.38 8.95 0.73
N GLY A 440 -4.99 8.34 1.86
CA GLY A 440 -5.93 7.77 2.82
C GLY A 440 -6.88 8.80 3.42
N ARG A 441 -6.37 10.00 3.74
CA ARG A 441 -7.20 11.14 4.19
C ARG A 441 -8.21 11.55 3.13
N GLN A 442 -7.80 11.70 1.87
CA GLN A 442 -8.67 12.10 0.76
C GLN A 442 -9.83 11.10 0.54
N CYS A 443 -9.60 9.79 0.76
CA CYS A 443 -10.67 8.78 0.76
C CYS A 443 -11.74 9.07 1.85
N PHE A 444 -11.33 9.39 3.08
CA PHE A 444 -12.26 9.69 4.17
C PHE A 444 -12.89 11.08 4.06
N GLU A 445 -12.20 12.09 3.54
CA GLU A 445 -12.79 13.41 3.24
C GLU A 445 -13.83 13.31 2.12
N ARG A 446 -13.68 12.38 1.18
CA ARG A 446 -14.73 12.07 0.19
C ARG A 446 -15.94 11.40 0.84
N LEU A 447 -15.72 10.44 1.74
CA LEU A 447 -16.79 9.81 2.52
C LEU A 447 -17.55 10.83 3.39
N GLU A 448 -16.84 11.72 4.09
CA GLU A 448 -17.47 12.78 4.90
C GLU A 448 -18.34 13.72 4.05
N ARG A 449 -17.80 14.19 2.92
CA ARG A 449 -18.50 15.08 1.97
C ARG A 449 -19.77 14.46 1.40
N ASP A 450 -19.72 13.16 1.11
CA ASP A 450 -20.82 12.42 0.48
C ASP A 450 -21.81 11.85 1.50
N GLY A 451 -21.74 12.30 2.77
CA GLY A 451 -22.77 12.03 3.80
C GLY A 451 -22.46 10.88 4.76
N PHE A 452 -21.24 10.34 4.76
CA PHE A 452 -20.79 9.24 5.64
C PHE A 452 -19.92 9.74 6.80
N GLY A 453 -20.07 11.01 7.19
CA GLY A 453 -19.31 11.63 8.28
C GLY A 453 -19.46 10.92 9.63
N ASP A 454 -20.57 10.21 9.86
CA ASP A 454 -20.86 9.41 11.04
C ASP A 454 -20.10 8.07 11.11
N ASN A 455 -19.54 7.57 10.00
CA ASN A 455 -18.80 6.31 9.98
C ASN A 455 -17.57 6.36 10.92
N ARG A 456 -17.37 5.29 11.70
CA ARG A 456 -16.33 5.24 12.74
C ARG A 456 -14.89 5.36 12.23
N PHE A 457 -14.60 4.95 10.99
CA PHE A 457 -13.29 5.15 10.38
C PHE A 457 -13.10 6.60 9.92
N VAL A 458 -14.13 7.26 9.38
CA VAL A 458 -14.10 8.71 9.10
C VAL A 458 -13.87 9.50 10.39
N GLN A 459 -14.61 9.17 11.46
CA GLN A 459 -14.43 9.75 12.80
C GLN A 459 -13.01 9.53 13.37
N TRP A 460 -12.41 8.37 13.14
CA TRP A 460 -11.06 8.07 13.61
C TRP A 460 -9.95 8.78 12.82
N PHE A 461 -9.94 8.63 11.49
CA PHE A 461 -8.84 9.10 10.66
C PHE A 461 -8.87 10.62 10.48
N LEU A 462 -10.06 11.24 10.30
CA LEU A 462 -10.18 12.69 10.19
C LEU A 462 -10.20 13.41 11.54
N HIS A 463 -10.93 12.89 12.53
CA HIS A 463 -11.26 13.62 13.77
C HIS A 463 -10.64 13.04 15.06
N GLY A 464 -9.91 11.92 14.97
CA GLY A 464 -9.26 11.29 16.14
C GLY A 464 -10.24 10.65 17.14
N ARG A 465 -11.51 10.47 16.78
CA ARG A 465 -12.54 9.87 17.65
C ARG A 465 -12.69 8.38 17.31
N TRP A 466 -12.11 7.52 18.15
CA TRP A 466 -12.26 6.06 18.01
C TRP A 466 -13.51 5.55 18.72
N GLN A 467 -14.19 4.58 18.09
CA GLN A 467 -15.21 3.76 18.72
C GLN A 467 -14.91 2.29 18.43
N GLY A 468 -14.29 1.62 19.39
CA GLY A 468 -14.02 0.19 19.33
C GLY A 468 -15.32 -0.61 19.41
N LEU A 469 -15.50 -1.51 18.46
CA LEU A 469 -16.54 -2.53 18.44
C LEU A 469 -15.82 -3.88 18.33
N HIS A 470 -16.16 -4.85 19.19
CA HIS A 470 -15.53 -6.17 19.16
C HIS A 470 -15.65 -6.80 17.76
N PRO A 471 -14.56 -7.34 17.16
CA PRO A 471 -13.30 -7.73 17.77
C PRO A 471 -12.21 -6.65 17.86
N ASP A 472 -12.46 -5.40 17.44
CA ASP A 472 -11.44 -4.35 17.50
C ASP A 472 -11.00 -4.00 18.93
N TRP A 473 -9.81 -3.42 19.04
CA TRP A 473 -9.22 -2.96 20.29
C TRP A 473 -10.07 -1.88 20.99
N THR A 474 -10.44 -2.15 22.24
CA THR A 474 -11.16 -1.24 23.14
C THR A 474 -10.23 -0.76 24.25
N VAL A 475 -10.03 0.55 24.38
CA VAL A 475 -9.16 1.13 25.44
C VAL A 475 -9.80 0.88 26.82
N PRO A 476 -9.12 0.17 27.74
CA PRO A 476 -9.65 -0.06 29.08
C PRO A 476 -9.54 1.17 29.98
N ASP A 477 -10.49 1.29 30.90
CA ASP A 477 -10.50 2.28 31.97
C ASP A 477 -9.93 1.67 33.26
N TYR A 478 -8.74 2.15 33.63
CA TYR A 478 -8.01 1.74 34.83
C TYR A 478 -8.23 2.69 36.02
N SER A 479 -8.99 3.79 35.84
CA SER A 479 -9.13 4.87 36.83
C SER A 479 -9.79 4.43 38.14
N ALA A 480 -10.72 3.46 38.06
CA ALA A 480 -11.33 2.86 39.24
C ALA A 480 -10.33 2.02 40.07
N THR A 481 -9.37 1.38 39.41
CA THR A 481 -8.37 0.51 40.04
C THR A 481 -7.19 1.29 40.62
N SER A 482 -6.85 2.44 40.03
CA SER A 482 -5.82 3.36 40.53
C SER A 482 -6.34 4.41 41.54
N ALA A 483 -7.64 4.37 41.89
CA ALA A 483 -8.28 5.34 42.77
C ALA A 483 -7.60 5.46 44.14
N GLY A 484 -7.03 6.64 44.43
CA GLY A 484 -6.32 6.92 45.69
C GLY A 484 -4.82 6.60 45.68
N ALA A 485 -4.28 6.08 44.59
CA ALA A 485 -2.84 6.04 44.36
C ALA A 485 -2.29 7.45 44.04
N PRO A 486 -0.99 7.72 44.26
CA PRO A 486 -0.35 8.95 43.76
C PRO A 486 -0.39 9.01 42.23
N ASP A 487 -0.59 10.21 41.66
CA ASP A 487 -0.79 10.44 40.22
C ASP A 487 0.25 9.75 39.32
N TRP A 488 1.53 9.78 39.72
CA TRP A 488 2.62 9.12 38.97
C TRP A 488 2.49 7.59 38.95
N ALA A 489 2.02 6.99 40.05
CA ALA A 489 1.83 5.55 40.16
C ALA A 489 0.58 5.11 39.41
N ALA A 490 -0.49 5.92 39.47
CA ALA A 490 -1.69 5.72 38.66
C ALA A 490 -1.37 5.76 37.15
N ALA A 491 -0.61 6.75 36.70
CA ALA A 491 -0.21 6.89 35.30
C ALA A 491 0.70 5.75 34.81
N VAL A 492 1.68 5.32 35.61
CA VAL A 492 2.55 4.17 35.26
C VAL A 492 1.76 2.86 35.23
N TYR A 493 0.83 2.65 36.18
CA TYR A 493 -0.06 1.49 36.18
C TYR A 493 -0.97 1.47 34.95
N GLU A 494 -1.63 2.59 34.62
CA GLU A 494 -2.50 2.71 33.44
C GLU A 494 -1.74 2.49 32.13
N ALA A 495 -0.52 3.02 32.00
CA ALA A 495 0.33 2.80 30.83
C ALA A 495 0.79 1.33 30.70
N PHE A 496 1.24 0.72 31.79
CA PHE A 496 1.75 -0.65 31.80
C PHE A 496 0.68 -1.67 31.41
N ASN A 497 -0.51 -1.61 32.04
CA ASN A 497 -1.57 -2.58 31.74
C ASN A 497 -2.19 -2.35 30.35
N ARG A 498 -2.22 -1.11 29.83
CA ARG A 498 -2.65 -0.86 28.44
C ARG A 498 -1.71 -1.47 27.40
N GLU A 499 -0.41 -1.46 27.63
CA GLU A 499 0.53 -2.14 26.73
C GLU A 499 0.35 -3.65 26.78
N LEU A 500 0.17 -4.24 27.98
CA LEU A 500 -0.10 -5.67 28.14
C LEU A 500 -1.38 -6.11 27.41
N ASP A 501 -2.51 -5.42 27.62
CA ASP A 501 -3.77 -5.78 26.97
C ASP A 501 -3.72 -5.57 25.45
N LEU A 502 -3.02 -4.53 24.97
CA LEU A 502 -2.77 -4.31 23.55
C LEU A 502 -1.95 -5.46 22.96
N ALA A 503 -0.92 -5.91 23.67
CA ALA A 503 -0.09 -7.05 23.29
C ALA A 503 -0.91 -8.34 23.21
N GLU A 504 -1.71 -8.63 24.24
CA GLU A 504 -2.64 -9.76 24.24
C GLU A 504 -3.66 -9.66 23.10
N TRP A 505 -4.19 -8.47 22.81
CA TRP A 505 -5.12 -8.29 21.70
C TRP A 505 -4.47 -8.61 20.35
N TRP A 506 -3.24 -8.15 20.09
CA TRP A 506 -2.49 -8.53 18.88
C TRP A 506 -2.23 -10.04 18.81
N ILE A 507 -1.80 -10.66 19.92
CA ILE A 507 -1.50 -12.09 19.97
C ILE A 507 -2.78 -12.93 19.75
N ARG A 508 -3.92 -12.51 20.30
CA ARG A 508 -5.22 -13.23 20.21
C ARG A 508 -5.97 -12.99 18.90
N GLN A 509 -5.85 -11.81 18.28
CA GLN A 509 -6.67 -11.39 17.14
C GLN A 509 -5.91 -11.22 15.81
N ARG A 510 -4.56 -11.24 15.83
CA ARG A 510 -3.73 -11.00 14.64
C ARG A 510 -2.63 -12.03 14.42
N GLN A 511 -2.06 -12.61 15.48
CA GLN A 511 -0.93 -13.53 15.32
C GLN A 511 -1.33 -14.84 14.62
N GLN A 512 -0.62 -15.12 13.53
CA GLN A 512 -0.83 -16.30 12.68
C GLN A 512 -0.31 -17.57 13.37
N PRO A 513 -0.66 -18.78 12.87
CA PRO A 513 -0.21 -20.05 13.45
C PRO A 513 1.32 -20.22 13.52
N ASP A 514 2.08 -19.57 12.64
CA ASP A 514 3.55 -19.59 12.60
C ASP A 514 4.23 -18.61 13.57
N GLY A 515 3.51 -17.58 14.04
CA GLY A 515 4.01 -16.52 14.92
C GLY A 515 4.04 -15.12 14.31
N SER A 516 3.81 -14.99 13.00
CA SER A 516 3.81 -13.70 12.30
C SER A 516 2.58 -12.83 12.64
N LEU A 517 2.67 -11.52 12.41
CA LEU A 517 1.64 -10.51 12.72
C LEU A 517 1.11 -9.80 11.47
N GLY A 518 1.90 -9.71 10.39
CA GLY A 518 1.42 -9.40 9.04
C GLY A 518 1.95 -8.13 8.37
N GLY A 519 2.96 -7.46 8.95
CA GLY A 519 3.85 -6.58 8.20
C GLY A 519 4.81 -7.37 7.30
N GLY A 520 5.20 -8.56 7.76
CA GLY A 520 6.32 -9.34 7.25
C GLY A 520 7.38 -9.47 8.34
N TRP A 521 8.08 -10.62 8.43
CA TRP A 521 8.94 -10.94 9.59
C TRP A 521 9.89 -9.84 10.08
N GLY A 522 10.46 -9.00 9.20
CA GLY A 522 11.34 -7.88 9.60
C GLY A 522 10.60 -6.79 10.39
N ASP A 523 9.50 -6.26 9.85
CA ASP A 523 8.64 -5.30 10.55
C ASP A 523 7.90 -5.95 11.75
N ASP A 524 7.52 -7.22 11.65
CA ASP A 524 6.79 -7.91 12.72
C ASP A 524 7.63 -8.03 14.00
N VAL A 525 8.96 -8.25 13.89
CA VAL A 525 9.83 -8.33 15.07
C VAL A 525 10.13 -6.98 15.71
N GLU A 526 9.98 -5.86 14.99
CA GLU A 526 10.10 -4.51 15.60
C GLU A 526 9.08 -4.31 16.74
N MET A 527 7.91 -4.96 16.68
CA MET A 527 6.92 -4.88 17.77
C MET A 527 7.48 -5.40 19.11
N LEU A 528 8.49 -6.27 19.11
CA LEU A 528 9.14 -6.76 20.33
C LEU A 528 9.92 -5.67 21.09
N ARG A 529 10.25 -4.54 20.44
CA ARG A 529 10.83 -3.36 21.11
C ARG A 529 9.89 -2.74 22.14
N GLY A 530 8.59 -2.80 21.89
CA GLY A 530 7.55 -2.49 22.87
C GLY A 530 7.23 -3.73 23.71
N LEU A 531 6.61 -4.72 23.08
CA LEU A 531 5.99 -5.88 23.76
C LEU A 531 6.98 -6.65 24.63
N GLY A 532 8.21 -6.88 24.13
CA GLY A 532 9.27 -7.58 24.85
C GLY A 532 9.93 -6.74 25.94
N ALA A 533 9.95 -5.41 25.81
CA ALA A 533 10.47 -4.52 26.86
C ALA A 533 9.55 -4.48 28.08
N PHE A 534 8.24 -4.39 27.89
CA PHE A 534 7.26 -4.42 28.98
C PHE A 534 7.21 -5.80 29.64
N ALA A 535 7.25 -6.89 28.85
CA ALA A 535 7.35 -8.24 29.38
C ALA A 535 8.67 -8.49 30.14
N ALA A 536 9.79 -7.88 29.75
CA ALA A 536 11.05 -7.97 30.49
C ALA A 536 11.03 -7.26 31.86
N VAL A 537 10.11 -6.32 32.10
CA VAL A 537 9.91 -5.67 33.40
C VAL A 537 9.13 -6.58 34.37
N CYS A 538 8.18 -7.37 33.86
CA CYS A 538 7.43 -8.34 34.67
C CYS A 538 7.05 -9.58 33.82
N PRO A 539 7.95 -10.58 33.69
CA PRO A 539 7.72 -11.73 32.83
C PRO A 539 6.47 -12.55 33.19
N ASP A 540 6.11 -12.59 34.47
CA ASP A 540 4.95 -13.32 34.99
C ASP A 540 3.62 -12.56 34.83
N ALA A 541 3.60 -11.40 34.14
CA ALA A 541 2.40 -10.57 34.02
C ALA A 541 1.36 -11.12 33.02
N SER A 542 1.78 -11.88 32.01
CA SER A 542 0.89 -12.58 31.07
C SER A 542 1.59 -13.76 30.39
N ASP A 543 1.07 -14.96 30.61
CA ASP A 543 1.49 -16.18 29.88
C ASP A 543 1.28 -16.03 28.36
N ILE A 544 0.21 -15.32 27.96
CA ILE A 544 -0.15 -15.09 26.55
C ILE A 544 0.92 -14.21 25.88
N LEU A 545 1.39 -13.18 26.58
CA LEU A 545 2.46 -12.32 26.10
C LEU A 545 3.78 -13.10 25.93
N MET A 546 4.14 -13.90 26.94
CA MET A 546 5.33 -14.76 26.89
C MET A 546 5.25 -15.79 25.74
N GLU A 547 4.10 -16.45 25.54
CA GLU A 547 3.92 -17.40 24.44
C GLU A 547 3.97 -16.71 23.07
N GLY A 548 3.24 -15.61 22.89
CA GLY A 548 3.20 -14.88 21.61
C GLY A 548 4.55 -14.31 21.19
N VAL A 549 5.30 -13.73 22.14
CA VAL A 549 6.66 -13.21 21.88
C VAL A 549 7.64 -14.35 21.56
N ARG A 550 7.60 -15.46 22.31
CA ARG A 550 8.41 -16.65 22.04
C ARG A 550 8.12 -17.21 20.64
N LYS A 551 6.83 -17.27 20.26
CA LYS A 551 6.35 -17.79 18.97
C LYS A 551 6.76 -16.90 17.80
N LEU A 552 6.69 -15.58 17.93
CA LEU A 552 7.22 -14.62 16.93
C LEU A 552 8.74 -14.76 16.77
N ALA A 553 9.50 -14.79 17.88
CA ALA A 553 10.96 -14.94 17.84
C ALA A 553 11.42 -16.29 17.25
N ASP A 554 10.67 -17.38 17.51
CA ASP A 554 10.93 -18.69 16.91
C ASP A 554 10.50 -18.79 15.44
N GLY A 555 9.38 -18.18 15.07
CA GLY A 555 8.89 -18.11 13.69
C GLY A 555 9.86 -17.33 12.79
N ALA A 556 10.33 -16.16 13.24
CA ALA A 556 11.35 -15.39 12.54
C ALA A 556 12.65 -16.21 12.34
N TRP A 557 13.09 -16.95 13.37
CA TRP A 557 14.24 -17.87 13.27
C TRP A 557 14.00 -19.06 12.32
N ALA A 558 12.76 -19.52 12.18
CA ALA A 558 12.37 -20.64 11.31
C ALA A 558 11.97 -20.22 9.88
N SER A 559 11.91 -18.91 9.60
CA SER A 559 11.45 -18.32 8.33
C SER A 559 12.22 -18.73 7.08
N GLY A 560 13.43 -19.29 7.23
CA GLY A 560 14.36 -19.58 6.13
C GLY A 560 15.17 -18.36 5.64
N LEU A 561 14.86 -17.15 6.11
CA LEU A 561 15.61 -15.93 5.81
C LEU A 561 16.75 -15.64 6.81
N ILE A 562 16.72 -16.27 7.99
CA ILE A 562 17.89 -16.41 8.87
C ILE A 562 18.68 -17.67 8.46
N ASP A 563 19.98 -17.52 8.23
CA ASP A 563 20.91 -18.65 8.26
C ASP A 563 21.00 -19.13 9.70
N THR A 564 20.40 -20.27 10.02
CA THR A 564 20.35 -20.76 11.40
C THR A 564 21.70 -21.31 11.88
N GLU A 565 22.68 -21.52 11.00
CA GLU A 565 24.03 -21.92 11.38
C GLU A 565 24.94 -20.74 11.70
N ALA A 566 24.91 -19.70 10.87
CA ALA A 566 25.58 -18.42 11.09
C ALA A 566 24.88 -17.55 12.15
N GLY A 567 23.57 -17.70 12.31
CA GLY A 567 22.74 -17.01 13.31
C GLY A 567 22.38 -15.57 12.99
N TYR A 568 22.15 -15.26 11.71
CA TYR A 568 21.78 -13.91 11.23
C TYR A 568 21.01 -13.98 9.90
N PHE A 569 20.44 -12.86 9.45
CA PHE A 569 19.82 -12.75 8.12
C PHE A 569 20.80 -13.15 7.00
N TYR A 570 20.32 -13.92 6.03
CA TYR A 570 21.18 -14.64 5.07
C TYR A 570 22.02 -13.69 4.18
N PHE A 571 21.36 -12.74 3.51
CA PHE A 571 22.00 -11.84 2.55
C PHE A 571 22.71 -10.68 3.24
N ALA A 572 23.69 -10.07 2.55
CA ALA A 572 24.25 -8.79 2.98
C ALA A 572 23.33 -7.64 2.52
N GLY A 573 22.82 -6.88 3.49
CA GLY A 573 22.01 -5.67 3.31
C GLY A 573 22.38 -4.66 4.39
N ASP A 574 21.72 -3.50 4.45
CA ASP A 574 22.03 -2.49 5.47
C ASP A 574 21.83 -3.03 6.90
N THR A 575 22.59 -2.49 7.86
CA THR A 575 22.60 -2.98 9.25
C THR A 575 21.37 -2.62 10.08
N GLU A 576 20.45 -1.81 9.53
CA GLU A 576 19.13 -1.63 10.13
C GLU A 576 18.27 -2.85 9.80
N HIS A 577 17.88 -3.01 8.53
CA HIS A 577 16.89 -4.02 8.09
C HIS A 577 17.40 -5.46 8.12
N THR A 578 18.72 -5.69 8.14
CA THR A 578 19.27 -7.04 8.39
C THR A 578 19.38 -7.35 9.88
N GLY A 579 19.45 -6.32 10.73
CA GLY A 579 19.63 -6.46 12.18
C GLY A 579 18.38 -6.92 12.93
N GLU A 580 17.20 -6.43 12.52
CA GLU A 580 15.88 -6.58 13.17
C GLU A 580 15.62 -8.02 13.60
N TRP A 581 15.72 -8.92 12.62
CA TRP A 581 15.56 -10.37 12.67
C TRP A 581 16.14 -11.06 13.92
N THR A 582 17.28 -10.57 14.41
CA THR A 582 17.96 -11.14 15.59
C THR A 582 18.19 -10.12 16.71
N GLY A 583 18.38 -8.84 16.38
CA GLY A 583 18.58 -7.74 17.31
C GLY A 583 17.32 -7.33 18.08
N ASP A 584 16.13 -7.51 17.52
CA ASP A 584 14.87 -7.27 18.25
C ASP A 584 14.24 -8.56 18.81
N THR A 585 14.69 -9.75 18.38
CA THR A 585 14.17 -11.04 18.87
C THR A 585 14.98 -11.63 20.02
N LEU A 586 16.30 -11.72 19.89
CA LEU A 586 17.14 -12.43 20.87
C LEU A 586 17.36 -11.65 22.17
N PRO A 587 17.59 -10.32 22.16
CA PRO A 587 17.76 -9.55 23.39
C PRO A 587 16.56 -9.55 24.36
N PRO A 588 15.29 -9.37 23.92
CA PRO A 588 14.17 -9.53 24.83
C PRO A 588 13.98 -10.99 25.25
N MET A 589 14.15 -11.98 24.37
CA MET A 589 14.03 -13.39 24.78
C MET A 589 15.05 -13.80 25.86
N ILE A 590 16.29 -13.28 25.83
CA ILE A 590 17.28 -13.53 26.90
C ILE A 590 16.94 -12.76 28.19
N ALA A 591 16.16 -11.68 28.12
CA ALA A 591 15.67 -10.96 29.30
C ALA A 591 14.43 -11.62 29.93
N MET A 592 13.48 -12.06 29.10
CA MET A 592 12.19 -12.62 29.48
C MET A 592 12.25 -14.11 29.83
N ASP A 593 12.77 -14.92 28.91
CA ASP A 593 12.89 -16.38 29.05
C ASP A 593 14.25 -16.70 29.70
N TYR A 594 14.48 -16.10 30.87
CA TYR A 594 15.81 -15.93 31.46
C TYR A 594 16.49 -17.28 31.73
N GLY A 595 17.69 -17.45 31.17
CA GLY A 595 18.46 -18.68 31.27
C GLY A 595 18.07 -19.80 30.31
N ASN A 596 17.09 -19.59 29.41
CA ASN A 596 16.79 -20.53 28.34
C ASN A 596 18.01 -20.64 27.39
N PRO A 597 18.67 -21.81 27.30
CA PRO A 597 19.93 -21.94 26.55
C PRO A 597 19.76 -21.67 25.06
N ARG A 598 18.56 -21.90 24.51
CA ARG A 598 18.27 -21.75 23.07
C ARG A 598 18.54 -20.34 22.56
N TYR A 599 18.12 -19.30 23.29
CA TYR A 599 18.32 -17.91 22.85
C TYR A 599 19.75 -17.43 23.11
N ILE A 600 20.41 -17.96 24.15
CA ILE A 600 21.82 -17.70 24.46
C ILE A 600 22.73 -18.33 23.38
N GLU A 601 22.49 -19.58 22.98
CA GLU A 601 23.22 -20.27 21.90
C GLU A 601 23.01 -19.59 20.54
N ARG A 602 21.79 -19.15 20.23
CA ARG A 602 21.49 -18.34 19.05
C ARG A 602 22.29 -17.03 19.05
N ALA A 603 22.29 -16.29 20.15
CA ALA A 603 23.01 -15.02 20.26
C ALA A 603 24.55 -15.17 20.30
N LEU A 604 25.07 -16.32 20.73
CA LEU A 604 26.49 -16.65 20.60
C LEU A 604 26.94 -16.84 19.14
N LYS A 605 26.03 -17.11 18.20
CA LYS A 605 26.35 -17.15 16.77
C LYS A 605 26.61 -15.74 16.21
N THR A 606 25.88 -14.73 16.68
CA THR A 606 26.19 -13.31 16.43
C THR A 606 27.59 -12.93 16.92
N ALA A 607 27.98 -13.36 18.13
CA ALA A 607 29.32 -13.14 18.67
C ALA A 607 30.42 -13.79 17.80
N ARG A 608 30.12 -14.93 17.18
CA ARG A 608 31.00 -15.57 16.20
C ARG A 608 31.10 -14.75 14.91
N LEU A 609 29.99 -14.23 14.36
CA LEU A 609 30.02 -13.40 13.15
C LEU A 609 30.79 -12.10 13.35
N MET A 610 30.64 -11.43 14.50
CA MET A 610 31.48 -10.29 14.88
C MET A 610 32.97 -10.63 14.79
N ARG A 611 33.39 -11.75 15.35
CA ARG A 611 34.80 -12.19 15.43
C ARG A 611 35.37 -12.76 14.12
N ASP A 612 34.56 -13.49 13.35
CA ASP A 612 35.02 -14.30 12.20
C ASP A 612 34.76 -13.63 10.83
N LEU A 613 33.88 -12.62 10.75
CA LEU A 613 33.41 -12.07 9.46
C LEU A 613 33.20 -10.55 9.44
N TRP A 614 32.45 -10.00 10.40
CA TRP A 614 31.94 -8.63 10.34
C TRP A 614 32.95 -7.58 10.80
N MET A 615 33.79 -7.90 11.79
CA MET A 615 34.79 -6.99 12.34
C MET A 615 36.20 -7.52 12.07
N ASP A 616 37.16 -6.61 11.92
CA ASP A 616 38.58 -6.93 11.81
C ASP A 616 39.41 -5.72 12.29
N ARG A 617 40.74 -5.87 12.37
CA ARG A 617 41.65 -4.74 12.56
C ARG A 617 42.05 -4.15 11.22
N ASN A 618 41.91 -2.83 11.09
CA ASN A 618 42.34 -2.12 9.89
C ASN A 618 43.86 -1.86 9.88
N ASP A 619 44.32 -1.12 8.86
CA ASP A 619 45.71 -0.73 8.66
C ASP A 619 46.27 0.22 9.75
N GLN A 620 45.39 0.92 10.47
CA GLN A 620 45.75 1.74 11.65
C GLN A 620 45.78 0.92 12.95
N GLY A 621 45.24 -0.31 12.92
CA GLY A 621 45.16 -1.23 14.06
C GLY A 621 43.85 -1.14 14.85
N ASP A 622 42.96 -0.20 14.51
CA ASP A 622 41.64 -0.03 15.11
C ASP A 622 40.74 -1.24 14.81
N PHE A 623 39.97 -1.70 15.79
CA PHE A 623 39.05 -2.83 15.63
C PHE A 623 37.64 -2.30 15.38
N LEU A 624 37.15 -2.47 14.15
CA LEU A 624 35.95 -1.83 13.62
C LEU A 624 35.10 -2.83 12.85
N MET A 625 33.81 -2.53 12.70
CA MET A 625 32.97 -3.19 11.70
C MET A 625 33.45 -2.84 10.30
N ARG A 626 33.58 -3.85 9.45
CA ARG A 626 34.12 -3.73 8.08
C ARG A 626 33.17 -3.03 7.12
N SER A 627 31.88 -2.98 7.46
CA SER A 627 30.84 -2.36 6.63
C SER A 627 29.56 -2.10 7.41
N ASN A 628 28.79 -1.09 6.99
CA ASN A 628 27.43 -0.83 7.42
C ASN A 628 26.38 -1.62 6.60
N PHE A 629 26.85 -2.54 5.76
CA PHE A 629 26.07 -3.61 5.15
C PHE A 629 26.62 -4.96 5.63
N LEU A 630 25.81 -5.75 6.35
CA LEU A 630 26.20 -7.02 6.95
C LEU A 630 25.20 -8.13 6.60
N GLY A 631 25.67 -9.38 6.61
CA GLY A 631 24.86 -10.58 6.40
C GLY A 631 25.54 -11.82 7.00
N ALA A 632 24.85 -12.96 6.97
CA ALA A 632 25.41 -14.24 7.40
C ALA A 632 26.58 -14.71 6.51
N VAL A 633 26.47 -14.48 5.19
CA VAL A 633 27.43 -14.98 4.20
C VAL A 633 28.45 -13.95 3.71
N GLY A 634 28.39 -12.70 4.19
CA GLY A 634 29.27 -11.64 3.72
C GLY A 634 29.07 -10.27 4.37
N VAL A 635 29.81 -9.28 3.85
CA VAL A 635 29.73 -7.85 4.21
C VAL A 635 29.72 -7.02 2.92
N GLY A 636 29.38 -5.73 3.02
CA GLY A 636 29.28 -4.82 1.90
C GLY A 636 30.58 -4.54 1.13
N GLY A 637 30.45 -3.87 -0.02
CA GLY A 637 31.56 -3.44 -0.88
C GLY A 637 32.13 -2.06 -0.49
N PRO A 638 33.13 -1.55 -1.23
CA PRO A 638 33.89 -0.33 -0.87
C PRO A 638 33.05 0.90 -0.50
N ALA A 639 31.98 1.19 -1.26
CA ALA A 639 31.06 2.31 -0.99
C ALA A 639 30.22 2.16 0.30
N THR A 640 30.40 1.07 1.04
CA THR A 640 29.73 0.75 2.31
C THR A 640 30.74 0.36 3.40
N TRP A 641 32.05 0.58 3.20
CA TRP A 641 33.10 0.28 4.19
C TRP A 641 33.21 1.37 5.27
N SER A 642 32.13 1.56 6.01
CA SER A 642 32.07 2.37 7.23
C SER A 642 31.54 1.54 8.40
N ASP A 643 32.05 1.78 9.61
CA ASP A 643 31.42 1.43 10.87
C ASP A 643 30.50 2.58 11.26
N SER A 644 29.19 2.44 11.02
CA SER A 644 28.19 3.48 11.30
C SER A 644 27.49 3.19 12.63
N ARG A 645 26.98 4.22 13.33
CA ARG A 645 26.29 4.08 14.64
C ARG A 645 25.29 2.91 14.71
N ILE A 646 24.55 2.66 13.63
CA ILE A 646 23.56 1.58 13.49
C ILE A 646 24.15 0.15 13.54
N ASN A 647 25.45 -0.04 13.28
CA ASN A 647 26.14 -1.33 13.37
C ASN A 647 26.07 -1.99 14.76
N TYR A 648 25.67 -1.27 15.80
CA TYR A 648 25.40 -1.85 17.12
C TYR A 648 24.10 -2.66 17.18
N ARG A 649 23.06 -2.34 16.38
CA ARG A 649 21.79 -3.11 16.34
C ARG A 649 22.04 -4.62 16.09
N PRO A 650 22.82 -5.03 15.06
CA PRO A 650 23.14 -6.45 14.87
C PRO A 650 24.12 -7.01 15.91
N ALA A 651 24.80 -6.18 16.71
CA ALA A 651 25.63 -6.63 17.84
C ALA A 651 24.83 -6.82 19.15
N LEU A 652 23.57 -6.35 19.24
CA LEU A 652 22.74 -6.46 20.45
C LEU A 652 22.59 -7.89 21.02
N PRO A 653 22.45 -8.97 20.22
CA PRO A 653 22.41 -10.33 20.76
C PRO A 653 23.71 -10.69 21.50
N ALA A 654 24.86 -10.40 20.87
CA ALA A 654 26.18 -10.60 21.47
C ALA A 654 26.36 -9.77 22.75
N ARG A 655 25.91 -8.51 22.75
CA ARG A 655 25.87 -7.64 23.94
C ARG A 655 25.00 -8.25 25.05
N LYS A 656 23.85 -8.83 24.73
CA LYS A 656 22.95 -9.41 25.73
C LYS A 656 23.51 -10.71 26.34
N VAL A 657 24.29 -11.50 25.59
CA VAL A 657 25.06 -12.61 26.17
C VAL A 657 26.14 -12.09 27.12
N LEU A 658 26.85 -11.01 26.77
CA LEU A 658 27.83 -10.38 27.66
C LEU A 658 27.18 -9.90 28.96
N TRP A 659 26.01 -9.27 28.90
CA TRP A 659 25.21 -8.91 30.08
C TRP A 659 24.81 -10.13 30.93
N TYR A 660 24.45 -11.26 30.29
CA TYR A 660 23.96 -12.46 30.97
C TYR A 660 25.06 -13.21 31.77
N ASN A 661 26.31 -13.23 31.29
CA ASN A 661 27.37 -14.07 31.92
C ASN A 661 28.79 -13.46 31.97
N ASN A 662 28.99 -12.22 31.51
CA ASN A 662 30.28 -11.54 31.44
C ASN A 662 31.38 -12.36 30.70
N LEU A 663 31.02 -13.05 29.61
CA LEU A 663 31.95 -13.88 28.82
C LEU A 663 33.18 -13.06 28.37
N PRO A 664 34.41 -13.41 28.83
CA PRO A 664 35.59 -12.56 28.61
C PRO A 664 35.88 -12.26 27.13
N THR A 665 35.76 -13.26 26.25
CA THR A 665 35.96 -13.07 24.80
C THR A 665 35.03 -12.02 24.19
N LEU A 666 33.79 -11.91 24.67
CA LEU A 666 32.86 -10.87 24.24
C LEU A 666 33.24 -9.50 24.81
N ARG A 667 33.56 -9.45 26.11
CA ARG A 667 34.00 -8.22 26.77
C ARG A 667 35.20 -7.62 26.06
N ASP A 668 36.20 -8.45 25.76
CA ASP A 668 37.45 -8.03 25.15
C ASP A 668 37.24 -7.56 23.68
N LEU A 669 36.26 -8.12 22.96
CA LEU A 669 35.81 -7.63 21.64
C LEU A 669 35.13 -6.25 21.73
N PHE A 670 34.15 -6.09 22.63
CA PHE A 670 33.42 -4.83 22.80
C PHE A 670 34.33 -3.70 23.33
N VAL A 671 35.27 -4.00 24.22
CA VAL A 671 36.27 -3.01 24.69
C VAL A 671 37.21 -2.58 23.56
N ALA A 672 37.69 -3.51 22.73
CA ALA A 672 38.51 -3.18 21.56
C ALA A 672 37.77 -2.32 20.52
N TRP A 673 36.44 -2.50 20.40
CA TRP A 673 35.58 -1.69 19.54
C TRP A 673 35.34 -0.29 20.11
N ALA A 674 35.07 -0.22 21.41
CA ALA A 674 34.89 1.04 22.13
C ALA A 674 36.17 1.89 22.15
N ASP A 675 37.36 1.28 22.17
CA ASP A 675 38.64 2.00 22.04
C ASP A 675 38.74 2.76 20.71
N ALA A 676 38.32 2.16 19.59
CA ALA A 676 38.33 2.80 18.27
C ALA A 676 37.29 3.94 18.18
N TRP A 677 36.06 3.70 18.68
CA TRP A 677 35.03 4.74 18.75
C TRP A 677 35.39 5.90 19.68
N HIS A 678 36.03 5.61 20.83
CA HIS A 678 36.61 6.64 21.72
C HIS A 678 37.72 7.42 21.03
N ALA A 679 38.65 6.76 20.32
CA ALA A 679 39.72 7.43 19.59
C ALA A 679 39.15 8.36 18.49
N ALA A 680 38.14 7.91 17.75
CA ALA A 680 37.44 8.71 16.77
C ALA A 680 36.66 9.90 17.41
N ALA A 681 36.02 9.68 18.55
CA ALA A 681 35.34 10.75 19.31
C ALA A 681 36.31 11.80 19.86
N MET A 682 37.49 11.40 20.33
CA MET A 682 38.52 12.35 20.81
C MET A 682 39.33 13.00 19.66
N SER A 683 39.34 12.42 18.47
CA SER A 683 40.04 12.95 17.29
C SER A 683 39.46 14.28 16.81
N THR A 684 40.34 15.24 16.51
CA THR A 684 40.00 16.51 15.85
C THR A 684 40.22 16.48 14.33
N ALA A 685 40.34 15.30 13.74
CA ALA A 685 40.51 15.14 12.30
C ALA A 685 39.34 15.77 11.53
N ARG A 686 39.63 16.28 10.32
CA ARG A 686 38.64 16.85 9.38
C ARG A 686 37.77 17.97 9.97
N GLY A 687 38.27 18.67 11.01
CA GLY A 687 37.57 19.77 11.67
C GLY A 687 36.48 19.33 12.66
N LYS A 688 36.45 18.06 13.08
CA LYS A 688 35.59 17.62 14.19
C LYS A 688 36.07 18.22 15.52
N PRO A 689 35.19 18.63 16.45
CA PRO A 689 35.60 18.90 17.82
C PRO A 689 36.01 17.62 18.54
N ALA A 690 36.91 17.73 19.53
CA ALA A 690 37.18 16.62 20.44
C ALA A 690 35.97 16.38 21.36
N GLY A 691 35.71 15.11 21.70
CA GLY A 691 34.57 14.68 22.49
C GLY A 691 33.39 14.21 21.65
N ILE A 692 33.04 14.95 20.58
CA ILE A 692 31.88 14.65 19.73
C ILE A 692 32.01 13.27 19.07
N ILE A 693 31.06 12.38 19.31
CA ILE A 693 30.97 11.06 18.69
C ILE A 693 30.60 11.25 17.20
N PRO A 694 31.45 10.82 16.24
CA PRO A 694 31.15 10.97 14.81
C PRO A 694 29.92 10.17 14.40
N GLN A 695 29.45 10.39 13.16
CA GLN A 695 28.33 9.61 12.61
C GLN A 695 28.74 8.18 12.24
N GLU A 696 29.94 8.04 11.69
CA GLU A 696 30.54 6.78 11.27
C GLU A 696 32.06 6.91 11.16
N ILE A 697 32.77 5.78 11.04
CA ILE A 697 34.21 5.67 10.88
C ILE A 697 34.50 4.83 9.64
N GLY A 698 35.20 5.37 8.64
CA GLY A 698 35.62 4.59 7.47
C GLY A 698 36.56 3.46 7.89
N PHE A 699 36.27 2.23 7.47
CA PHE A 699 37.01 1.04 7.92
C PHE A 699 38.49 1.10 7.50
N GLU A 700 38.78 1.44 6.23
CA GLU A 700 40.14 1.71 5.79
C GLU A 700 40.60 3.09 6.32
N GLY A 701 41.78 3.16 6.95
CA GLY A 701 42.39 4.41 7.41
C GLY A 701 41.69 5.12 8.59
N SER A 702 40.72 4.48 9.26
CA SER A 702 39.95 5.05 10.39
C SER A 702 39.34 6.42 10.09
N VAL A 703 38.77 6.62 8.89
CA VAL A 703 38.34 7.94 8.40
C VAL A 703 37.13 8.45 9.20
N VAL A 704 37.38 9.36 10.14
CA VAL A 704 36.34 10.05 10.92
C VAL A 704 35.29 10.68 9.99
N GLY A 705 34.04 10.23 10.07
CA GLY A 705 32.95 10.65 9.19
C GLY A 705 32.53 9.62 8.13
N GLY A 706 33.34 8.57 7.89
CA GLY A 706 33.03 7.49 6.95
C GLY A 706 33.87 7.49 5.68
N THR A 707 33.86 6.37 4.97
CA THR A 707 34.46 6.24 3.62
C THR A 707 33.70 7.14 2.63
N ASP A 708 34.42 7.83 1.73
CA ASP A 708 33.90 8.83 0.76
C ASP A 708 33.02 9.98 1.31
N SER A 709 32.84 10.06 2.64
CA SER A 709 32.00 11.05 3.31
C SER A 709 32.45 12.49 3.03
N PRO A 710 31.54 13.47 2.84
CA PRO A 710 31.94 14.86 2.63
C PRO A 710 32.43 15.56 3.91
N SER A 711 32.11 15.07 5.11
CA SER A 711 32.56 15.67 6.39
C SER A 711 32.45 14.68 7.56
N TRP A 712 32.89 15.06 8.76
CA TRP A 712 32.70 14.23 9.96
C TRP A 712 31.23 14.07 10.39
N PHE A 713 30.36 15.00 9.98
CA PHE A 713 28.95 15.11 10.36
C PHE A 713 27.99 14.75 9.22
N ARG A 714 28.50 14.26 8.10
CA ARG A 714 27.69 13.89 6.93
C ARG A 714 28.24 12.64 6.26
N ALA A 715 27.42 11.60 6.14
CA ALA A 715 27.81 10.28 5.66
C ALA A 715 27.88 10.22 4.12
N ALA A 716 28.55 9.20 3.58
CA ALA A 716 28.41 8.85 2.16
C ALA A 716 27.23 7.89 2.01
N HIS A 717 26.09 8.40 1.52
CA HIS A 717 24.86 7.61 1.50
C HIS A 717 23.95 7.94 0.30
N GLY A 718 23.08 7.01 -0.07
CA GLY A 718 22.14 7.16 -1.18
C GLY A 718 20.77 7.67 -0.72
N PRO A 719 19.88 8.07 -1.66
CA PRO A 719 18.48 8.31 -1.32
C PRO A 719 17.80 7.03 -0.82
N GLY A 720 17.28 7.05 0.41
CA GLY A 720 16.57 5.92 1.01
C GLY A 720 17.44 4.89 1.74
N THR A 721 18.76 5.10 1.86
CA THR A 721 19.60 4.33 2.79
C THR A 721 19.47 4.88 4.22
N VAL A 722 19.50 3.99 5.20
CA VAL A 722 19.42 4.29 6.66
C VAL A 722 20.71 4.86 7.26
N ASN A 723 21.80 4.95 6.50
CA ASN A 723 23.02 5.63 6.95
C ASN A 723 22.79 7.15 6.91
N TYR A 724 22.36 7.73 8.03
CA TYR A 724 21.99 9.15 8.12
C TYR A 724 23.19 10.10 8.29
N ASP A 725 23.01 11.38 7.96
CA ASP A 725 23.86 12.48 8.43
C ASP A 725 23.75 12.65 9.97
N TYR A 726 24.73 13.29 10.62
CA TYR A 726 24.76 13.55 12.07
C TYR A 726 23.65 14.51 12.52
N GLN A 727 22.97 14.18 13.62
CA GLN A 727 21.83 14.93 14.15
C GLN A 727 21.99 15.32 15.63
N GLY A 728 23.22 15.33 16.15
CA GLY A 728 23.46 15.32 17.59
C GLY A 728 23.08 13.98 18.19
N ALA A 729 22.26 14.02 19.24
CA ALA A 729 21.75 12.84 19.96
C ALA A 729 20.69 12.02 19.18
N GLY A 730 20.27 12.46 17.99
CA GLY A 730 19.45 11.66 17.08
C GLY A 730 20.28 10.70 16.20
N GLY A 731 19.61 9.80 15.48
CA GLY A 731 20.26 8.90 14.51
C GLY A 731 21.23 7.91 15.14
N TYR A 732 20.71 7.04 16.02
CA TYR A 732 21.42 5.92 16.65
C TYR A 732 22.66 6.29 17.50
N HIS A 733 22.75 7.56 17.95
CA HIS A 733 23.82 8.04 18.83
C HIS A 733 23.92 7.23 20.13
N ASP A 734 22.77 6.88 20.69
CA ASP A 734 22.57 6.13 21.93
C ASP A 734 23.26 4.76 21.94
N TYR A 735 23.38 4.09 20.79
CA TYR A 735 24.12 2.84 20.68
C TYR A 735 25.62 2.99 20.96
N ILE A 736 26.25 4.10 20.52
CA ILE A 736 27.67 4.34 20.80
C ILE A 736 27.86 4.85 22.23
N VAL A 737 26.86 5.53 22.81
CA VAL A 737 26.82 5.80 24.25
C VAL A 737 26.79 4.49 25.05
N ASP A 738 25.96 3.53 24.66
CA ASP A 738 25.88 2.20 25.28
C ASP A 738 27.19 1.40 25.11
N LEU A 739 27.83 1.46 23.93
CA LEU A 739 29.18 0.89 23.70
C LEU A 739 30.24 1.47 24.66
N LEU A 740 30.26 2.79 24.85
CA LEU A 740 31.21 3.48 25.73
C LEU A 740 30.93 3.21 27.21
N LEU A 741 29.66 3.22 27.63
CA LEU A 741 29.26 2.88 29.00
C LEU A 741 29.59 1.42 29.34
N LEU A 742 29.31 0.49 28.43
CA LEU A 742 29.68 -0.93 28.56
C LEU A 742 31.20 -1.11 28.71
N ALA A 743 32.00 -0.36 27.94
CA ALA A 743 33.46 -0.42 28.06
C ALA A 743 33.97 0.18 29.39
N TRP A 744 33.32 1.23 29.90
CA TRP A 744 33.58 1.74 31.26
C TRP A 744 33.22 0.71 32.34
N GLU A 745 32.03 0.09 32.29
CA GLU A 745 31.63 -0.98 33.22
C GLU A 745 32.58 -2.19 33.19
N ALA A 746 33.07 -2.54 32.00
CA ALA A 746 33.97 -3.67 31.77
C ALA A 746 35.41 -3.45 32.28
N THR A 747 35.86 -2.20 32.44
CA THR A 747 37.28 -1.85 32.67
C THR A 747 37.52 -0.96 33.90
N GLY A 748 36.54 -0.15 34.30
CA GLY A 748 36.69 0.96 35.23
C GLY A 748 37.40 2.20 34.66
N ASP A 749 37.78 2.20 33.37
CA ASP A 749 38.55 3.30 32.77
C ASP A 749 37.63 4.50 32.43
N ALA A 750 37.85 5.61 33.11
CA ALA A 750 37.04 6.82 32.96
C ALA A 750 37.15 7.46 31.57
N LYS A 751 38.14 7.09 30.72
CA LYS A 751 38.28 7.66 29.36
C LYS A 751 37.01 7.51 28.52
N TYR A 752 36.27 6.41 28.66
CA TYR A 752 35.05 6.18 27.86
C TYR A 752 33.91 7.14 28.23
N LEU A 753 33.96 7.78 29.41
CA LEU A 753 33.01 8.81 29.82
C LEU A 753 33.37 10.21 29.31
N GLU A 754 34.62 10.43 28.87
CA GLU A 754 35.11 11.75 28.44
C GLU A 754 34.44 12.27 27.16
N PRO A 755 34.16 11.45 26.12
CA PRO A 755 33.30 11.84 25.01
C PRO A 755 31.93 12.36 25.47
N LEU A 756 31.26 11.63 26.36
CA LEU A 756 29.93 11.95 26.87
C LEU A 756 29.94 13.28 27.66
N ARG A 757 30.99 13.50 28.47
CA ARG A 757 31.19 14.74 29.23
C ARG A 757 31.43 15.93 28.30
N LEU A 758 32.28 15.78 27.29
CA LEU A 758 32.63 16.86 26.36
C LEU A 758 31.48 17.18 25.38
N GLU A 759 30.76 16.18 24.87
CA GLU A 759 29.60 16.41 24.00
C GLU A 759 28.45 17.10 24.77
N ALA A 760 28.27 16.80 26.06
CA ALA A 760 27.38 17.54 26.96
C ALA A 760 27.86 18.95 27.34
N GLU A 761 29.09 19.34 26.99
CA GLU A 761 29.60 20.73 27.09
C GLU A 761 29.48 21.50 25.76
N PHE A 762 29.01 20.84 24.69
CA PHE A 762 28.81 21.39 23.34
C PHE A 762 27.33 21.66 22.97
N VAL A 763 26.37 21.25 23.82
CA VAL A 763 24.91 21.28 23.59
C VAL A 763 24.18 22.13 24.62
#